data_AF-A0A1L0BBR3-F1
#
_entry.id   AF-A0A1L0BBR3-F1
#
_cell.length_a   1.000
_cell.length_b   1.000
_cell.length_c   1.000
_cell.angle_alpha   90.00
_cell.angle_beta   90.00
_cell.angle_gamma   90.00
#
_symmetry.space_group_name_H-M   'P 1'
#
loop_
_entity.id
_entity.type
_entity.pdbx_description
1 polymer ?
#
loop_
_entity_poly.entity_id
_entity_poly.type
_entity_poly.pdbx_seq_one_letter_code
_entity_poly.pdbx_strand_id
1 'polypeptide(L)'
;MFTGIGVLSAFDENTPGSQSHMGGLLQASTYIAGISGGLWAVMANYLNGHQLVLNTISQQLESFNVPVLQGISDMDVSGLRTKLDSVDTRSKTGAPVLTRQRPISWNATAKATSSLTSSLLRGFFLANDESNRKSNDTVDLNKILQFYKELTTEVRAKRLAKFSISFVDYWGRALIRKIVPNFKKHEALTFSSTRVKSPTQPFPIVCSVERDPDTSEDFRSSHIFEFNPYEFGSWDSFLRHFVDLEYLGTKMKNGKPHRNSSNKITSVCVKGYDNVAFVTGTSSSLFNTLVEYVHKLLMTMDSEPTNVISLIFKIFGISLMPESKRIIHPEYSTVSPNPFFGLEVKGKGRSLSKAQVLYLADGGDDGQNIPFQPLLIPHRKVDVIFAVDSTSDLLNFPNGTSLRRTAKRYQSTKSDLSIPLFQFKDVYKRIFPKTPSEKEFVSKNMKSKPIFLGCEISRDYPNVPKSEFISTTSIRQFETSPNYLPPLIIYTANHDYSFLSNMSTFKATYNQLEVVGMVNNGYNVATGGNSTEYLSCVACAIVKRSSDRLNYSLPAYCLDCFRLIQRRSSFTMLAIPLLLTAFVFLDWFIWGYSLCYASASNRFIGSLKFVVLRQLKDETNLIYSTPRGEILSIIHFLFNALMKVICAVLTFPACIAERGRVMPMFVFVFFWSALVYNPVTYWFWNRSGWLSPQLDSLPVLDFAGGNCIHVVSGFTALAYSYYLGPRNTKLLHNYRSSNNSNMIIGMCFIVYGWCGFITGCDYKFSTITFYIMTNTLLSAASAGVVWCAIDYYNSATPLEGEEMNQDIELETLEPENITMSTNRSLNTTKQKEPRQRRTLSMISFSSGVICGLVVFTPGGGYISSDKSFWKSVVFGIIGGATGNLATGLKYYLKIDDSLDIFAIHGICGIVGSLLVGIFADSSYDSEGGWVAGHWVQFGYQLLGSAVTCVYVFVMSLFFLYVIDLIPGFHVRIDIEFNMRARNNLRASHHNDELEQDKQYDMSLEMAELRGSDWYEFNGEYSMDFMEFITVINPEDYSDTATETLSRNESLPRTIEFEDFQVIRKRGAPVQ
;
A
#
# COMPACT_ATOMS: atom_id res chain seq x y z
N MET A 1 -9.22 -9.87 -19.50
CA MET A 1 -9.61 -11.30 -19.31
C MET A 1 -8.52 -12.10 -18.62
N PHE A 2 -7.37 -12.42 -19.26
CA PHE A 2 -6.41 -13.42 -18.77
C PHE A 2 -5.88 -13.14 -17.36
N THR A 3 -5.52 -11.89 -17.05
CA THR A 3 -5.17 -11.47 -15.68
C THR A 3 -6.29 -11.82 -14.69
N GLY A 4 -7.54 -11.48 -15.00
CA GLY A 4 -8.69 -11.80 -14.15
C GLY A 4 -8.90 -13.31 -13.96
N ILE A 5 -8.60 -14.12 -14.97
CA ILE A 5 -8.64 -15.58 -14.82
C ILE A 5 -7.53 -16.06 -13.87
N GLY A 6 -6.33 -15.49 -13.96
CA GLY A 6 -5.25 -15.72 -12.99
C GLY A 6 -5.65 -15.38 -11.55
N VAL A 7 -6.33 -14.26 -11.35
CA VAL A 7 -6.86 -13.85 -10.04
C VAL A 7 -7.90 -14.86 -9.52
N LEU A 8 -8.84 -15.29 -10.35
CA LEU A 8 -9.81 -16.32 -9.96
C LEU A 8 -9.12 -17.64 -9.60
N SER A 9 -8.06 -18.01 -10.30
CA SER A 9 -7.27 -19.20 -9.97
C SER A 9 -6.56 -19.08 -8.62
N ALA A 10 -6.09 -17.88 -8.24
CA ALA A 10 -5.51 -17.64 -6.92
C ALA A 10 -6.54 -17.76 -5.78
N PHE A 11 -7.79 -17.40 -6.05
CA PHE A 11 -8.89 -17.47 -5.09
C PHE A 11 -9.57 -18.84 -5.00
N ASP A 12 -9.36 -19.72 -5.98
CA ASP A 12 -9.96 -21.04 -6.06
C ASP A 12 -9.18 -22.06 -5.23
N GLU A 13 -9.79 -22.64 -4.20
CA GLU A 13 -9.17 -23.68 -3.36
C GLU A 13 -8.75 -24.95 -4.12
N ASN A 14 -9.36 -25.19 -5.29
CA ASN A 14 -9.06 -26.36 -6.12
C ASN A 14 -7.79 -26.16 -6.96
N THR A 15 -7.24 -24.94 -7.02
CA THR A 15 -5.98 -24.69 -7.70
C THR A 15 -4.81 -25.24 -6.86
N PRO A 16 -3.92 -26.08 -7.42
CA PRO A 16 -2.79 -26.62 -6.67
C PRO A 16 -1.92 -25.51 -6.06
N GLY A 17 -1.69 -25.56 -4.75
CA GLY A 17 -0.90 -24.56 -4.02
C GLY A 17 -1.63 -23.25 -3.68
N SER A 18 -2.91 -23.09 -4.03
CA SER A 18 -3.65 -21.87 -3.66
C SER A 18 -4.04 -21.84 -2.17
N GLN A 19 -4.24 -23.00 -1.54
CA GLN A 19 -4.66 -23.10 -0.13
C GLN A 19 -3.65 -22.53 0.86
N SER A 20 -2.35 -22.50 0.52
CA SER A 20 -1.33 -21.84 1.35
C SER A 20 -1.34 -20.31 1.23
N HIS A 21 -2.21 -19.75 0.38
CA HIS A 21 -2.30 -18.33 0.09
C HIS A 21 -3.75 -17.85 0.25
N MET A 22 -4.46 -17.59 -0.84
CA MET A 22 -5.81 -17.02 -0.85
C MET A 22 -6.88 -17.97 -1.39
N GLY A 23 -6.55 -19.26 -1.52
CA GLY A 23 -7.52 -20.28 -1.92
C GLY A 23 -8.72 -20.33 -0.96
N GLY A 24 -9.91 -20.53 -1.51
CA GLY A 24 -11.16 -20.58 -0.77
C GLY A 24 -11.96 -19.27 -0.81
N LEU A 25 -11.35 -18.14 -1.21
CA LEU A 25 -12.07 -16.87 -1.36
C LEU A 25 -13.15 -16.93 -2.44
N LEU A 26 -12.91 -17.68 -3.52
CA LEU A 26 -13.92 -17.86 -4.57
C LEU A 26 -15.11 -18.67 -4.03
N GLN A 27 -14.85 -19.71 -3.25
CA GLN A 27 -15.86 -20.57 -2.64
C GLN A 27 -16.66 -19.84 -1.55
N ALA A 28 -16.01 -18.94 -0.79
CA ALA A 28 -16.65 -18.12 0.23
C ALA A 28 -17.44 -16.93 -0.35
N SER A 29 -17.26 -16.61 -1.64
CA SER A 29 -17.91 -15.46 -2.27
C SER A 29 -19.40 -15.69 -2.52
N THR A 30 -20.23 -14.74 -2.12
CA THR A 30 -21.69 -14.80 -2.39
C THR A 30 -22.04 -14.39 -3.82
N TYR A 31 -21.31 -13.42 -4.38
CA TYR A 31 -21.58 -12.82 -5.68
C TYR A 31 -20.30 -12.74 -6.49
N ILE A 32 -20.42 -12.93 -7.81
CA ILE A 32 -19.34 -12.65 -8.77
C ILE A 32 -19.90 -11.79 -9.90
N ALA A 33 -19.33 -10.59 -10.09
CA ALA A 33 -19.82 -9.62 -11.06
C ALA A 33 -18.79 -9.38 -12.17
N GLY A 34 -19.26 -9.37 -13.42
CA GLY A 34 -18.42 -9.18 -14.60
C GLY A 34 -18.96 -8.09 -15.52
N ILE A 35 -18.04 -7.36 -16.14
CA ILE A 35 -18.34 -6.34 -17.14
C ILE A 35 -17.23 -6.35 -18.20
N SER A 36 -17.57 -6.03 -19.45
CA SER A 36 -16.62 -5.98 -20.57
C SER A 36 -15.72 -7.23 -20.64
N GLY A 37 -14.41 -7.08 -20.85
CA GLY A 37 -13.46 -8.20 -20.85
C GLY A 37 -13.30 -8.95 -19.52
N GLY A 38 -13.78 -8.42 -18.40
CA GLY A 38 -13.85 -9.13 -17.11
C GLY A 38 -14.98 -10.15 -17.07
N LEU A 39 -16.07 -9.89 -17.80
CA LEU A 39 -17.19 -10.81 -17.95
C LEU A 39 -16.77 -12.18 -18.51
N TRP A 40 -15.75 -12.22 -19.37
CA TRP A 40 -15.31 -13.47 -19.98
C TRP A 40 -14.80 -14.44 -18.93
N ALA A 41 -14.09 -13.95 -17.91
CA ALA A 41 -13.62 -14.76 -16.78
C ALA A 41 -14.80 -15.25 -15.92
N VAL A 42 -15.79 -14.38 -15.68
CA VAL A 42 -17.01 -14.73 -14.92
C VAL A 42 -17.83 -15.80 -15.63
N MET A 43 -18.11 -15.62 -16.92
CA MET A 43 -18.89 -16.58 -17.71
C MET A 43 -18.12 -17.88 -17.96
N ALA A 44 -16.80 -17.83 -18.14
CA ALA A 44 -15.96 -19.03 -18.21
C ALA A 44 -16.07 -19.85 -16.92
N ASN A 45 -15.98 -19.20 -15.76
CA ASN A 45 -16.06 -19.88 -14.47
C ASN A 45 -17.46 -20.48 -14.25
N TYR A 46 -18.51 -19.67 -14.48
CA TYR A 46 -19.88 -20.04 -14.21
C TYR A 46 -20.42 -21.14 -15.12
N LEU A 47 -20.19 -21.05 -16.44
CA LEU A 47 -20.75 -22.01 -17.40
C LEU A 47 -20.02 -23.36 -17.43
N ASN A 48 -18.77 -23.41 -16.97
CA ASN A 48 -17.96 -24.64 -16.95
C ASN A 48 -18.03 -25.40 -15.62
N GLY A 49 -18.98 -25.06 -14.74
CA GLY A 49 -19.24 -25.80 -13.51
C GLY A 49 -18.06 -25.84 -12.54
N HIS A 50 -17.26 -24.77 -12.47
CA HIS A 50 -16.05 -24.67 -11.63
C HIS A 50 -15.02 -25.78 -11.84
N GLN A 51 -14.89 -26.33 -13.06
CA GLN A 51 -13.64 -27.00 -13.39
C GLN A 51 -12.48 -26.04 -13.13
N LEU A 52 -11.42 -26.59 -12.53
CA LEU A 52 -10.19 -25.89 -12.16
C LEU A 52 -9.88 -24.84 -13.23
N VAL A 53 -9.86 -23.56 -12.84
CA VAL A 53 -9.85 -22.43 -13.79
C VAL A 53 -8.69 -22.54 -14.80
N LEU A 54 -7.55 -23.08 -14.36
CA LEU A 54 -6.40 -23.44 -15.20
C LEU A 54 -6.68 -24.56 -16.22
N ASN A 55 -7.46 -25.59 -15.86
CA ASN A 55 -7.82 -26.68 -16.76
C ASN A 55 -8.74 -26.21 -17.90
N THR A 56 -9.63 -25.26 -17.65
CA THR A 56 -10.45 -24.66 -18.70
C THR A 56 -9.60 -23.89 -19.70
N ILE A 57 -8.62 -23.12 -19.24
CA ILE A 57 -7.71 -22.39 -20.12
C ILE A 57 -6.81 -23.35 -20.89
N SER A 58 -6.24 -24.37 -20.24
CA SER A 58 -5.28 -25.29 -20.89
C SER A 58 -5.90 -26.02 -22.08
N GLN A 59 -7.19 -26.35 -22.01
CA GLN A 59 -7.97 -26.92 -23.12
C GLN A 59 -8.24 -25.92 -24.26
N GLN A 60 -8.11 -24.61 -24.02
CA GLN A 60 -8.46 -23.54 -24.95
C GLN A 60 -7.26 -22.75 -25.47
N LEU A 61 -6.03 -23.03 -25.03
CA LEU A 61 -4.82 -22.28 -25.38
C LEU A 61 -4.63 -22.13 -26.89
N GLU A 62 -4.81 -23.22 -27.65
CA GLU A 62 -4.68 -23.20 -29.11
C GLU A 62 -5.74 -22.35 -29.80
N SER A 63 -6.91 -22.18 -29.16
CA SER A 63 -8.01 -21.40 -29.74
C SER A 63 -7.68 -19.91 -29.78
N PHE A 64 -6.83 -19.39 -28.89
CA PHE A 64 -6.49 -17.96 -28.84
C PHE A 64 -5.45 -17.52 -29.88
N ASN A 65 -4.79 -18.46 -30.55
CA ASN A 65 -3.90 -18.18 -31.70
C ASN A 65 -4.67 -17.69 -32.94
N VAL A 66 -6.00 -17.78 -32.93
CA VAL A 66 -6.89 -17.35 -34.02
C VAL A 66 -7.84 -16.29 -33.49
N PRO A 67 -8.10 -15.20 -34.23
CA PRO A 67 -8.97 -14.12 -33.75
C PRO A 67 -10.39 -14.64 -33.44
N VAL A 68 -11.09 -13.94 -32.54
CA VAL A 68 -12.48 -14.26 -32.15
C VAL A 68 -13.40 -14.25 -33.37
N LEU A 69 -13.26 -13.23 -34.22
CA LEU A 69 -13.86 -13.18 -35.56
C LEU A 69 -12.81 -13.59 -36.58
N GLN A 70 -13.00 -14.73 -37.23
CA GLN A 70 -12.02 -15.25 -38.20
C GLN A 70 -11.83 -14.28 -39.36
N GLY A 71 -10.57 -14.09 -39.77
CA GLY A 71 -10.18 -13.20 -40.87
C GLY A 71 -10.10 -11.71 -40.51
N ILE A 72 -10.33 -11.32 -39.25
CA ILE A 72 -10.08 -9.95 -38.78
C ILE A 72 -8.75 -9.94 -38.03
N SER A 73 -7.75 -9.24 -38.57
CA SER A 73 -6.41 -9.11 -37.96
C SER A 73 -6.39 -8.12 -36.80
N ASP A 74 -5.31 -8.15 -36.02
CA ASP A 74 -5.04 -7.16 -34.97
C ASP A 74 -5.04 -5.75 -35.57
N MET A 75 -5.70 -4.81 -34.90
CA MET A 75 -5.78 -3.42 -35.36
C MET A 75 -4.94 -2.51 -34.47
N ASP A 76 -3.96 -1.83 -35.06
CA ASP A 76 -3.27 -0.72 -34.40
C ASP A 76 -4.12 0.55 -34.48
N VAL A 77 -4.71 0.92 -33.34
CA VAL A 77 -5.58 2.09 -33.19
C VAL A 77 -4.93 3.21 -32.37
N SER A 78 -3.62 3.14 -32.13
CA SER A 78 -2.86 4.12 -31.35
C SER A 78 -3.00 5.58 -31.85
N GLY A 79 -3.40 5.80 -33.10
CA GLY A 79 -3.72 7.12 -33.67
C GLY A 79 -5.19 7.38 -34.04
N LEU A 80 -6.11 6.42 -33.81
CA LEU A 80 -7.52 6.55 -34.21
C LEU A 80 -8.38 7.23 -33.14
N ARG A 81 -8.15 6.93 -31.86
CA ARG A 81 -8.97 7.48 -30.76
C ARG A 81 -8.77 8.99 -30.60
N THR A 82 -7.52 9.45 -30.70
CA THR A 82 -7.16 10.87 -30.76
C THR A 82 -7.78 11.61 -31.96
N LYS A 83 -7.94 10.93 -33.10
CA LYS A 83 -8.65 11.48 -34.26
C LYS A 83 -10.17 11.53 -34.05
N LEU A 84 -10.77 10.51 -33.43
CA LEU A 84 -12.20 10.51 -33.07
C LEU A 84 -12.53 11.65 -32.10
N ASP A 85 -11.75 11.81 -31.03
CA ASP A 85 -11.97 12.83 -29.99
C ASP A 85 -11.77 14.26 -30.55
N SER A 86 -10.92 14.41 -31.58
CA SER A 86 -10.72 15.69 -32.27
C SER A 86 -11.92 16.10 -33.16
N VAL A 87 -12.76 15.15 -33.57
CA VAL A 87 -13.94 15.42 -34.40
C VAL A 87 -15.13 15.92 -33.56
N ASP A 88 -15.25 15.48 -32.30
CA ASP A 88 -16.36 15.88 -31.42
C ASP A 88 -16.24 17.31 -30.85
N THR A 89 -15.07 17.94 -30.94
CA THR A 89 -14.87 19.32 -30.43
C THR A 89 -15.28 20.43 -31.40
N ARG A 90 -15.75 20.10 -32.63
CA ARG A 90 -16.21 21.10 -33.62
C ARG A 90 -17.62 20.82 -34.14
N SER A 91 -18.62 20.90 -33.27
CA SER A 91 -20.01 21.12 -33.70
C SER A 91 -20.79 21.94 -32.66
N LYS A 92 -20.56 23.26 -32.67
CA LYS A 92 -21.53 24.21 -32.10
C LYS A 92 -21.86 25.40 -33.00
N THR A 93 -21.23 25.59 -34.15
CA THR A 93 -21.57 26.70 -35.06
C THR A 93 -21.22 26.36 -36.52
N GLY A 94 -22.24 26.30 -37.39
CA GLY A 94 -22.08 26.47 -38.84
C GLY A 94 -21.53 25.27 -39.62
N ALA A 95 -22.01 25.13 -40.86
CA ALA A 95 -21.73 24.03 -41.79
C ALA A 95 -20.24 23.71 -41.98
N PRO A 96 -19.84 22.42 -42.14
CA PRO A 96 -18.45 22.06 -42.36
C PRO A 96 -18.05 22.32 -43.81
N VAL A 97 -17.14 23.27 -44.02
CA VAL A 97 -16.29 23.31 -45.22
C VAL A 97 -15.19 22.27 -45.03
N LEU A 98 -15.41 21.06 -45.54
CA LEU A 98 -14.36 20.05 -45.70
C LEU A 98 -13.51 20.42 -46.92
N THR A 99 -12.32 20.98 -46.69
CA THR A 99 -11.26 21.04 -47.70
C THR A 99 -10.92 19.62 -48.15
N ARG A 100 -11.15 19.33 -49.44
CA ARG A 100 -10.72 18.12 -50.16
C ARG A 100 -9.30 17.70 -49.75
N GLN A 101 -9.17 16.66 -48.91
CA GLN A 101 -7.92 15.90 -48.80
C GLN A 101 -7.95 14.74 -49.79
N ARG A 102 -6.80 14.48 -50.40
CA ARG A 102 -6.62 13.60 -51.56
C ARG A 102 -7.06 12.15 -51.25
N PRO A 103 -7.67 11.45 -52.22
CA PRO A 103 -8.08 10.06 -52.04
C PRO A 103 -6.86 9.17 -51.82
N ILE A 104 -6.98 8.22 -50.89
CA ILE A 104 -6.05 7.10 -50.75
C ILE A 104 -6.17 6.27 -52.04
N SER A 105 -5.13 6.28 -52.87
CA SER A 105 -5.10 5.55 -54.13
C SER A 105 -4.97 4.05 -53.87
N TRP A 106 -6.01 3.28 -54.17
CA TRP A 106 -5.94 1.83 -54.28
C TRP A 106 -5.27 1.48 -55.63
N ASN A 107 -4.02 1.01 -55.61
CA ASN A 107 -3.36 0.51 -56.81
C ASN A 107 -3.92 -0.86 -57.18
N ALA A 108 -5.01 -0.87 -57.95
CA ALA A 108 -5.57 -2.07 -58.54
C ALA A 108 -4.80 -2.45 -59.82
N THR A 109 -3.67 -3.13 -59.66
CA THR A 109 -3.04 -3.88 -60.76
C THR A 109 -3.01 -5.37 -60.44
N ALA A 110 -4.14 -6.05 -60.66
CA ALA A 110 -4.17 -7.50 -60.78
C ALA A 110 -5.16 -7.88 -61.88
N LYS A 111 -4.63 -8.45 -62.98
CA LYS A 111 -5.38 -8.96 -64.12
C LYS A 111 -6.38 -10.03 -63.69
N ALA A 112 -7.54 -9.98 -64.34
CA ALA A 112 -8.73 -10.80 -64.16
C ALA A 112 -8.49 -12.33 -64.15
N THR A 113 -9.25 -13.06 -63.33
CA THR A 113 -9.95 -14.34 -63.64
C THR A 113 -10.64 -15.03 -62.44
N SER A 114 -10.65 -14.48 -61.22
CA SER A 114 -11.53 -14.98 -60.13
C SER A 114 -12.67 -14.00 -59.86
N SER A 115 -13.87 -14.52 -59.58
CA SER A 115 -15.11 -13.72 -59.44
C SER A 115 -14.87 -12.48 -58.60
N LEU A 116 -15.44 -11.34 -59.00
CA LEU A 116 -15.34 -10.05 -58.31
C LEU A 116 -15.51 -10.19 -56.78
N THR A 117 -16.43 -11.07 -56.37
CA THR A 117 -16.69 -11.46 -54.97
C THR A 117 -15.50 -12.10 -54.25
N SER A 118 -14.72 -12.98 -54.90
CA SER A 118 -13.55 -13.64 -54.30
C SER A 118 -12.35 -12.70 -54.12
N SER A 119 -12.16 -11.76 -55.05
CA SER A 119 -11.14 -10.71 -54.98
C SER A 119 -11.50 -9.67 -53.90
N LEU A 120 -12.77 -9.27 -53.82
CA LEU A 120 -13.28 -8.34 -52.81
C LEU A 120 -13.25 -8.92 -51.39
N LEU A 121 -13.63 -10.18 -51.22
CA LEU A 121 -13.55 -10.87 -49.92
C LEU A 121 -12.09 -11.02 -49.46
N ARG A 122 -11.17 -11.32 -50.39
CA ARG A 122 -9.74 -11.33 -50.08
C ARG A 122 -9.25 -9.96 -49.64
N GLY A 123 -9.66 -8.87 -50.30
CA GLY A 123 -9.29 -7.51 -49.90
C GLY A 123 -9.80 -7.16 -48.49
N PHE A 124 -11.05 -7.45 -48.17
CA PHE A 124 -11.65 -7.08 -46.87
C PHE A 124 -11.08 -7.87 -45.69
N PHE A 125 -10.74 -9.16 -45.88
CA PHE A 125 -10.21 -10.03 -44.81
C PHE A 125 -8.67 -10.12 -44.77
N LEU A 126 -7.93 -9.56 -45.75
CA LEU A 126 -6.46 -9.71 -45.84
C LEU A 126 -5.68 -8.38 -45.98
N ALA A 127 -6.33 -7.22 -45.85
CA ALA A 127 -5.76 -5.92 -46.25
C ALA A 127 -4.53 -5.40 -45.49
N ASN A 128 -4.10 -6.01 -44.37
CA ASN A 128 -3.02 -5.44 -43.55
C ASN A 128 -1.72 -6.26 -43.48
N ASP A 129 -1.61 -7.36 -44.22
CA ASP A 129 -0.52 -8.34 -44.01
C ASP A 129 0.53 -8.38 -45.13
N GLU A 130 0.87 -7.22 -45.72
CA GLU A 130 1.98 -7.14 -46.69
C GLU A 130 3.36 -7.03 -46.03
N SER A 131 3.47 -6.62 -44.76
CA SER A 131 4.79 -6.33 -44.15
C SER A 131 5.45 -7.48 -43.40
N ASN A 132 4.80 -8.64 -43.20
CA ASN A 132 5.32 -9.72 -42.33
C ASN A 132 5.18 -11.15 -42.92
N ARG A 133 5.38 -11.33 -44.22
CA ARG A 133 5.41 -12.69 -44.80
C ARG A 133 6.72 -13.43 -44.49
N LYS A 134 6.65 -14.36 -43.53
CA LYS A 134 7.34 -15.66 -43.69
C LYS A 134 6.43 -16.59 -44.49
N SER A 135 6.98 -17.17 -45.54
CA SER A 135 6.32 -18.14 -46.42
C SER A 135 5.87 -19.38 -45.65
N ASN A 136 4.56 -19.56 -45.43
CA ASN A 136 3.84 -20.86 -45.53
C ASN A 136 2.37 -20.83 -45.06
N ASP A 137 1.85 -19.77 -44.44
CA ASP A 137 0.43 -19.75 -44.03
C ASP A 137 -0.49 -19.28 -45.15
N THR A 138 -1.00 -20.22 -45.95
CA THR A 138 -2.14 -19.99 -46.81
C THR A 138 -3.40 -19.80 -45.96
N VAL A 139 -3.90 -18.57 -45.84
CA VAL A 139 -5.19 -18.28 -45.19
C VAL A 139 -6.29 -19.08 -45.89
N ASP A 140 -6.88 -20.04 -45.18
CA ASP A 140 -7.91 -20.94 -45.69
C ASP A 140 -9.28 -20.22 -45.73
N LEU A 141 -9.57 -19.60 -46.86
CA LEU A 141 -10.82 -18.89 -47.11
C LEU A 141 -12.07 -19.78 -46.90
N ASN A 142 -11.97 -21.09 -47.11
CA ASN A 142 -13.09 -22.01 -46.89
C ASN A 142 -13.42 -22.13 -45.41
N LYS A 143 -12.41 -22.13 -44.53
CA LYS A 143 -12.63 -22.11 -43.06
C LYS A 143 -13.31 -20.83 -42.61
N ILE A 144 -12.87 -19.67 -43.12
CA ILE A 144 -13.46 -18.36 -42.80
C ILE A 144 -14.93 -18.31 -43.26
N LEU A 145 -15.21 -18.70 -44.50
CA LEU A 145 -16.58 -18.71 -45.03
C LEU A 145 -17.48 -19.69 -44.27
N GLN A 146 -16.97 -20.86 -43.92
CA GLN A 146 -17.70 -21.83 -43.10
C GLN A 146 -18.01 -21.26 -41.71
N PHE A 147 -17.06 -20.56 -41.07
CA PHE A 147 -17.27 -19.91 -39.79
C PHE A 147 -18.42 -18.89 -39.82
N TYR A 148 -18.43 -17.96 -40.76
CA TYR A 148 -19.51 -16.96 -40.89
C TYR A 148 -20.85 -17.56 -41.33
N LYS A 149 -20.84 -18.63 -42.14
CA LYS A 149 -22.04 -19.39 -42.50
C LYS A 149 -22.69 -20.03 -41.27
N GLU A 150 -21.88 -20.61 -40.38
CA GLU A 150 -22.36 -21.18 -39.12
C GLU A 150 -22.97 -20.11 -38.22
N LEU A 151 -22.27 -18.99 -37.99
CA LEU A 151 -22.80 -17.87 -37.19
C LEU A 151 -24.13 -17.34 -37.73
N THR A 152 -24.23 -17.18 -39.05
CA THR A 152 -25.47 -16.74 -39.71
C THR A 152 -26.60 -17.73 -39.50
N THR A 153 -26.32 -19.04 -39.50
CA THR A 153 -27.32 -20.08 -39.25
C THR A 153 -27.84 -20.04 -37.81
N GLU A 154 -26.96 -19.78 -36.84
CA GLU A 154 -27.32 -19.66 -35.42
C GLU A 154 -28.19 -18.43 -35.13
N VAL A 155 -27.83 -17.27 -35.68
CA VAL A 155 -28.59 -16.01 -35.48
C VAL A 155 -29.90 -16.01 -36.26
N ARG A 156 -30.02 -16.81 -37.32
CA ARG A 156 -31.21 -16.88 -38.19
C ARG A 156 -32.51 -17.17 -37.42
N ALA A 157 -32.47 -17.94 -36.34
CA ALA A 157 -33.65 -18.23 -35.53
C ALA A 157 -34.32 -16.95 -34.98
N LYS A 158 -33.51 -16.00 -34.48
CA LYS A 158 -33.99 -14.69 -33.99
C LYS A 158 -34.61 -13.86 -35.11
N ARG A 159 -34.02 -13.91 -36.32
CA ARG A 159 -34.56 -13.27 -37.54
C ARG A 159 -35.93 -13.82 -37.93
N LEU A 160 -36.06 -15.14 -37.98
CA LEU A 160 -37.30 -15.83 -38.35
C LEU A 160 -38.42 -15.56 -37.33
N ALA A 161 -38.06 -15.37 -36.06
CA ALA A 161 -38.96 -14.93 -35.01
C ALA A 161 -39.33 -13.43 -35.06
N LYS A 162 -38.88 -12.68 -36.08
CA LYS A 162 -39.15 -11.26 -36.30
C LYS A 162 -38.59 -10.31 -35.23
N PHE A 163 -37.55 -10.73 -34.52
CA PHE A 163 -36.81 -9.85 -33.61
C PHE A 163 -35.67 -9.12 -34.34
N SER A 164 -35.28 -7.96 -33.82
CA SER A 164 -34.13 -7.20 -34.32
C SER A 164 -32.84 -7.96 -34.11
N ILE A 165 -31.92 -7.87 -35.08
CA ILE A 165 -30.58 -8.43 -35.01
C ILE A 165 -29.59 -7.28 -35.04
N SER A 166 -28.60 -7.38 -34.15
CA SER A 166 -27.47 -6.45 -34.03
C SER A 166 -26.16 -7.18 -34.33
N PHE A 167 -25.07 -6.43 -34.49
CA PHE A 167 -23.74 -7.04 -34.59
C PHE A 167 -23.39 -7.86 -33.34
N VAL A 168 -23.92 -7.45 -32.18
CA VAL A 168 -23.74 -8.12 -30.89
C VAL A 168 -24.22 -9.57 -30.92
N ASP A 169 -25.28 -9.88 -31.67
CA ASP A 169 -25.78 -11.26 -31.81
C ASP A 169 -24.74 -12.19 -32.47
N TYR A 170 -23.96 -11.67 -33.42
CA TYR A 170 -22.88 -12.41 -34.09
C TYR A 170 -21.62 -12.46 -33.21
N TRP A 171 -21.24 -11.31 -32.64
CA TRP A 171 -20.10 -11.17 -31.74
C TRP A 171 -20.21 -12.12 -30.54
N GLY A 172 -21.36 -12.14 -29.87
CA GLY A 172 -21.61 -13.00 -28.71
C GLY A 172 -21.46 -14.49 -29.03
N ARG A 173 -21.91 -14.92 -30.23
CA ARG A 173 -21.79 -16.32 -30.70
C ARG A 173 -20.34 -16.68 -31.02
N ALA A 174 -19.59 -15.77 -31.63
CA ALA A 174 -18.17 -15.96 -31.87
C ALA A 174 -17.40 -16.03 -30.54
N LEU A 175 -17.76 -15.17 -29.59
CA LEU A 175 -17.12 -15.07 -28.29
C LEU A 175 -17.35 -16.30 -27.42
N ILE A 176 -18.59 -16.78 -27.29
CA ILE A 176 -18.89 -17.92 -26.40
C ILE A 176 -18.18 -19.20 -26.81
N ARG A 177 -17.91 -19.38 -28.13
CA ARG A 177 -17.12 -20.50 -28.67
C ARG A 177 -15.68 -20.52 -28.17
N LYS A 178 -15.13 -19.38 -27.72
CA LYS A 178 -13.79 -19.28 -27.12
C LYS A 178 -13.81 -19.52 -25.62
N ILE A 179 -14.93 -19.23 -24.95
CA ILE A 179 -15.06 -19.24 -23.49
C ILE A 179 -15.54 -20.60 -22.97
N VAL A 180 -16.41 -21.30 -23.73
CA VAL A 180 -16.98 -22.60 -23.33
C VAL A 180 -16.41 -23.71 -24.22
N PRO A 181 -15.61 -24.66 -23.67
CA PRO A 181 -15.05 -25.77 -24.43
C PRO A 181 -16.17 -26.68 -24.94
N ASN A 182 -16.04 -27.18 -26.17
CA ASN A 182 -17.04 -28.03 -26.81
C ASN A 182 -18.46 -27.44 -26.88
N PHE A 183 -18.60 -26.11 -26.89
CA PHE A 183 -19.90 -25.46 -27.09
C PHE A 183 -20.55 -26.03 -28.37
N LYS A 184 -21.57 -26.88 -28.21
CA LYS A 184 -22.23 -27.52 -29.34
C LYS A 184 -22.85 -26.43 -30.20
N LYS A 185 -22.46 -26.39 -31.48
CA LYS A 185 -22.80 -25.39 -32.50
C LYS A 185 -24.31 -25.08 -32.69
N HIS A 186 -25.21 -25.74 -31.96
CA HIS A 186 -26.66 -25.62 -32.12
C HIS A 186 -27.44 -25.48 -30.81
N GLU A 187 -26.79 -25.33 -29.65
CA GLU A 187 -27.54 -25.28 -28.39
C GLU A 187 -28.19 -23.91 -28.14
N ALA A 188 -29.50 -23.97 -27.92
CA ALA A 188 -30.36 -22.89 -27.44
C ALA A 188 -30.11 -22.61 -25.94
N LEU A 189 -28.84 -22.59 -25.50
CA LEU A 189 -28.52 -22.32 -24.10
C LEU A 189 -28.93 -20.89 -23.75
N THR A 190 -29.82 -20.77 -22.78
CA THR A 190 -30.36 -19.51 -22.27
C THR A 190 -29.76 -19.25 -20.89
N PHE A 191 -29.55 -17.98 -20.54
CA PHE A 191 -29.00 -17.66 -19.23
C PHE A 191 -30.00 -17.98 -18.10
N SER A 192 -31.30 -17.92 -18.39
CA SER A 192 -32.33 -18.41 -17.46
C SER A 192 -32.32 -19.94 -17.26
N SER A 193 -31.88 -20.73 -18.24
CA SER A 193 -31.76 -22.18 -18.07
C SER A 193 -30.59 -22.60 -17.18
N THR A 194 -29.66 -21.70 -16.84
CA THR A 194 -28.50 -22.00 -15.98
C THR A 194 -28.77 -21.77 -14.50
N ARG A 195 -30.01 -21.41 -14.10
CA ARG A 195 -30.41 -21.20 -12.69
C ARG A 195 -29.78 -22.26 -11.77
N VAL A 196 -29.04 -21.78 -10.78
CA VAL A 196 -28.13 -22.57 -9.94
C VAL A 196 -28.91 -23.63 -9.15
N LYS A 197 -28.41 -24.87 -9.15
CA LYS A 197 -28.97 -26.00 -8.38
C LYS A 197 -28.16 -26.38 -7.13
N SER A 198 -26.98 -25.78 -6.92
CA SER A 198 -26.05 -26.09 -5.82
C SER A 198 -25.62 -24.85 -5.03
N PRO A 199 -25.54 -24.90 -3.67
CA PRO A 199 -25.15 -23.77 -2.82
C PRO A 199 -23.67 -23.35 -2.91
N THR A 200 -22.84 -24.06 -3.67
CA THR A 200 -21.38 -23.84 -3.73
C THR A 200 -20.92 -22.82 -4.78
N GLN A 201 -21.85 -22.19 -5.52
CA GLN A 201 -21.51 -21.26 -6.62
C GLN A 201 -21.78 -19.80 -6.22
N PRO A 202 -20.82 -18.86 -6.42
CA PRO A 202 -21.12 -17.44 -6.31
C PRO A 202 -22.17 -17.05 -7.35
N PHE A 203 -23.14 -16.23 -6.94
CA PHE A 203 -24.22 -15.79 -7.82
C PHE A 203 -23.68 -14.87 -8.92
N PRO A 204 -23.82 -15.21 -10.22
CA PRO A 204 -23.23 -14.46 -11.32
C PRO A 204 -24.07 -13.23 -11.67
N ILE A 205 -23.38 -12.10 -11.86
CA ILE A 205 -23.97 -10.82 -12.23
C ILE A 205 -23.25 -10.29 -13.48
N VAL A 206 -24.02 -9.97 -14.51
CA VAL A 206 -23.51 -9.40 -15.76
C VAL A 206 -24.05 -7.99 -15.93
N CYS A 207 -23.16 -7.01 -16.11
CA CYS A 207 -23.56 -5.60 -16.21
C CYS A 207 -23.50 -5.08 -17.65
N SER A 208 -24.52 -4.34 -18.09
CA SER A 208 -24.49 -3.55 -19.32
C SER A 208 -24.93 -2.13 -19.05
N VAL A 209 -24.56 -1.20 -19.92
CA VAL A 209 -24.99 0.21 -19.80
C VAL A 209 -26.06 0.54 -20.82
N GLU A 210 -27.03 1.36 -20.43
CA GLU A 210 -27.99 1.95 -21.35
C GLU A 210 -27.30 2.90 -22.35
N ARG A 211 -27.75 2.88 -23.60
CA ARG A 211 -27.44 3.90 -24.60
C ARG A 211 -28.68 4.58 -25.14
N ASP A 212 -28.57 5.88 -25.36
CA ASP A 212 -29.58 6.65 -26.08
C ASP A 212 -28.94 7.24 -27.34
N PRO A 213 -29.28 6.71 -28.53
CA PRO A 213 -28.64 7.15 -29.77
C PRO A 213 -28.88 8.63 -30.12
N ASP A 214 -29.90 9.26 -29.52
CA ASP A 214 -30.31 10.63 -29.85
C ASP A 214 -29.69 11.69 -28.91
N THR A 215 -28.93 11.29 -27.86
CA THR A 215 -28.41 12.23 -26.85
C THR A 215 -26.93 12.02 -26.52
N SER A 216 -26.26 13.09 -26.08
CA SER A 216 -24.89 13.00 -25.58
C SER A 216 -24.85 12.25 -24.24
N GLU A 217 -23.87 11.35 -24.09
CA GLU A 217 -23.78 10.45 -22.94
C GLU A 217 -23.19 11.13 -21.68
N ASP A 218 -23.80 10.90 -20.52
CA ASP A 218 -23.27 11.27 -19.21
C ASP A 218 -23.20 10.03 -18.31
N PHE A 219 -21.98 9.56 -18.02
CA PHE A 219 -21.71 8.40 -17.18
C PHE A 219 -22.31 8.49 -15.76
N ARG A 220 -22.63 9.71 -15.30
CA ARG A 220 -23.29 9.93 -14.00
C ARG A 220 -24.78 9.62 -14.06
N SER A 221 -25.40 9.64 -15.23
CA SER A 221 -26.84 9.50 -15.44
C SER A 221 -27.25 8.26 -16.24
N SER A 222 -26.31 7.55 -16.89
CA SER A 222 -26.60 6.31 -17.62
C SER A 222 -27.07 5.20 -16.68
N HIS A 223 -28.13 4.46 -17.04
CA HIS A 223 -28.58 3.32 -16.24
C HIS A 223 -27.67 2.12 -16.43
N ILE A 224 -27.28 1.48 -15.32
CA ILE A 224 -26.57 0.21 -15.31
C ILE A 224 -27.60 -0.90 -15.16
N PHE A 225 -27.69 -1.75 -16.18
CA PHE A 225 -28.54 -2.92 -16.20
C PHE A 225 -27.77 -4.15 -15.72
N GLU A 226 -28.44 -4.97 -14.93
CA GLU A 226 -27.98 -6.25 -14.43
C GLU A 226 -28.75 -7.37 -15.15
N PHE A 227 -28.01 -8.33 -15.70
CA PHE A 227 -28.52 -9.66 -16.04
C PHE A 227 -28.02 -10.64 -14.98
N ASN A 228 -28.93 -11.45 -14.47
CA ASN A 228 -28.60 -12.64 -13.69
C ASN A 228 -29.52 -13.81 -14.14
N PRO A 229 -29.29 -15.07 -13.73
CA PRO A 229 -30.07 -16.22 -14.22
C PRO A 229 -31.58 -16.17 -13.94
N TYR A 230 -32.05 -15.23 -13.12
CA TYR A 230 -33.46 -15.11 -12.74
C TYR A 230 -34.10 -13.89 -13.39
N GLU A 231 -33.41 -12.76 -13.40
CA GLU A 231 -34.00 -11.48 -13.73
C GLU A 231 -33.08 -10.55 -14.52
N PHE A 232 -33.71 -9.60 -15.21
CA PHE A 232 -33.09 -8.50 -15.94
C PHE A 232 -33.70 -7.18 -15.49
N GLY A 233 -32.87 -6.21 -15.13
CA GLY A 233 -33.35 -4.93 -14.64
C GLY A 233 -32.25 -3.98 -14.22
N SER A 234 -32.61 -2.91 -13.53
CA SER A 234 -31.65 -1.95 -12.99
C SER A 234 -32.04 -1.55 -11.58
N TRP A 235 -31.03 -1.45 -10.71
CA TRP A 235 -31.15 -0.92 -9.35
C TRP A 235 -31.14 0.62 -9.31
N ASP A 236 -30.83 1.27 -10.43
CA ASP A 236 -30.83 2.73 -10.51
C ASP A 236 -32.21 3.27 -10.19
N SER A 237 -32.21 4.36 -9.46
CA SER A 237 -33.39 4.86 -8.76
C SER A 237 -34.55 5.30 -9.64
N PHE A 238 -34.29 5.60 -10.90
CA PHE A 238 -35.33 5.80 -11.88
C PHE A 238 -36.00 4.45 -12.19
N LEU A 239 -35.28 3.42 -12.67
CA LEU A 239 -35.93 2.17 -13.03
C LEU A 239 -36.38 1.34 -11.81
N ARG A 240 -35.48 0.87 -10.94
CA ARG A 240 -35.76 -0.06 -9.80
C ARG A 240 -36.77 -1.18 -10.07
N HIS A 241 -36.80 -1.69 -11.29
CA HIS A 241 -37.70 -2.77 -11.69
C HIS A 241 -36.89 -3.86 -12.39
N PHE A 242 -37.31 -5.08 -12.14
CA PHE A 242 -36.74 -6.29 -12.71
C PHE A 242 -37.85 -7.08 -13.39
N VAL A 243 -37.50 -7.76 -14.48
CA VAL A 243 -38.36 -8.71 -15.18
C VAL A 243 -37.70 -10.07 -15.20
N ASP A 244 -38.52 -11.13 -15.18
CA ASP A 244 -38.01 -12.49 -15.32
C ASP A 244 -37.28 -12.64 -16.66
N LEU A 245 -35.99 -12.99 -16.58
CA LEU A 245 -35.10 -13.07 -17.73
C LEU A 245 -35.59 -14.10 -18.77
N GLU A 246 -36.24 -15.17 -18.30
CA GLU A 246 -36.80 -16.23 -19.17
C GLU A 246 -37.80 -15.67 -20.19
N TYR A 247 -38.47 -14.56 -19.84
CA TYR A 247 -39.52 -13.93 -20.64
C TYR A 247 -39.11 -12.61 -21.28
N LEU A 248 -37.81 -12.32 -21.38
CA LEU A 248 -37.28 -11.03 -21.83
C LEU A 248 -37.82 -10.55 -23.19
N GLY A 249 -38.14 -11.47 -24.12
CA GLY A 249 -38.70 -11.15 -25.43
C GLY A 249 -40.22 -10.87 -25.44
N THR A 250 -40.89 -10.95 -24.29
CA THR A 250 -42.35 -10.80 -24.17
C THR A 250 -42.75 -9.34 -24.27
N LYS A 251 -43.79 -9.04 -25.07
CA LYS A 251 -44.31 -7.67 -25.17
C LYS A 251 -45.05 -7.29 -23.89
N MET A 252 -44.50 -6.33 -23.15
CA MET A 252 -45.06 -5.83 -21.90
C MET A 252 -45.66 -4.43 -22.09
N LYS A 253 -46.68 -4.10 -21.30
CA LYS A 253 -47.20 -2.73 -21.14
C LYS A 253 -47.61 -2.53 -19.68
N ASN A 254 -47.04 -1.51 -19.03
CA ASN A 254 -47.29 -1.17 -17.62
C ASN A 254 -47.07 -2.39 -16.69
N GLY A 255 -45.97 -3.12 -16.90
CA GLY A 255 -45.60 -4.28 -16.09
C GLY A 255 -46.45 -5.54 -16.31
N LYS A 256 -47.37 -5.55 -17.29
CA LYS A 256 -48.19 -6.73 -17.61
C LYS A 256 -48.01 -7.17 -19.08
N PRO A 257 -48.12 -8.48 -19.38
CA PRO A 257 -48.08 -8.97 -20.76
C PRO A 257 -49.17 -8.32 -21.63
N HIS A 258 -48.78 -7.80 -22.79
CA HIS A 258 -49.68 -7.15 -23.72
C HIS A 258 -50.57 -8.17 -24.44
N ARG A 259 -51.90 -7.99 -24.33
CA ARG A 259 -52.89 -8.86 -25.00
C ARG A 259 -53.00 -8.50 -26.49
N ASN A 260 -53.08 -9.52 -27.34
CA ASN A 260 -53.10 -9.30 -28.79
C ASN A 260 -54.44 -8.69 -29.25
N SER A 261 -54.40 -7.81 -30.27
CA SER A 261 -55.59 -7.06 -30.72
C SER A 261 -56.61 -7.93 -31.47
N SER A 262 -56.20 -9.08 -31.99
CA SER A 262 -57.04 -10.03 -32.75
C SER A 262 -57.67 -11.13 -31.88
N ASN A 263 -57.18 -11.35 -30.65
CA ASN A 263 -57.78 -12.29 -29.69
C ASN A 263 -57.59 -11.71 -28.27
N LYS A 264 -58.60 -11.01 -27.75
CA LYS A 264 -58.55 -10.24 -26.48
C LYS A 264 -58.31 -11.07 -25.21
N ILE A 265 -58.16 -12.39 -25.33
CA ILE A 265 -58.12 -13.36 -24.23
C ILE A 265 -56.69 -13.88 -23.95
N THR A 266 -55.78 -13.90 -24.94
CA THR A 266 -54.45 -14.54 -24.79
C THR A 266 -53.29 -13.56 -24.94
N SER A 267 -52.33 -13.63 -24.00
CA SER A 267 -51.01 -13.00 -24.09
C SER A 267 -49.98 -14.02 -24.58
N VAL A 268 -49.03 -13.59 -25.42
CA VAL A 268 -47.97 -14.47 -25.94
C VAL A 268 -46.70 -14.26 -25.11
N CYS A 269 -46.26 -15.29 -24.39
CA CYS A 269 -44.99 -15.29 -23.67
C CYS A 269 -43.87 -15.82 -24.58
N VAL A 270 -42.76 -15.09 -24.66
CA VAL A 270 -41.61 -15.44 -25.50
C VAL A 270 -40.46 -15.89 -24.63
N LYS A 271 -39.95 -17.10 -24.88
CA LYS A 271 -38.76 -17.67 -24.22
C LYS A 271 -37.58 -17.76 -25.17
N GLY A 272 -36.36 -17.79 -24.62
CA GLY A 272 -35.13 -18.00 -25.38
C GLY A 272 -34.49 -16.76 -25.98
N TYR A 273 -35.02 -15.57 -25.66
CA TYR A 273 -34.43 -14.30 -26.05
C TYR A 273 -33.11 -14.02 -25.33
N ASP A 274 -33.02 -14.48 -24.08
CA ASP A 274 -31.91 -14.40 -23.14
C ASP A 274 -30.79 -15.41 -23.44
N ASN A 275 -30.51 -15.62 -24.72
CA ASN A 275 -29.44 -16.52 -25.12
C ASN A 275 -28.10 -16.11 -24.47
N VAL A 276 -27.36 -17.07 -23.93
CA VAL A 276 -26.10 -16.80 -23.19
C VAL A 276 -25.09 -16.00 -24.02
N ALA A 277 -24.98 -16.29 -25.32
CA ALA A 277 -24.11 -15.53 -26.22
C ALA A 277 -24.58 -14.08 -26.38
N PHE A 278 -25.89 -13.82 -26.47
CA PHE A 278 -26.43 -12.46 -26.56
C PHE A 278 -26.18 -11.67 -25.28
N VAL A 279 -26.41 -12.27 -24.10
CA VAL A 279 -26.15 -11.62 -22.80
C VAL A 279 -24.65 -11.31 -22.65
N THR A 280 -23.79 -12.29 -22.93
CA THR A 280 -22.33 -12.12 -22.85
C THR A 280 -21.83 -11.08 -23.84
N GLY A 281 -22.33 -11.11 -25.08
CA GLY A 281 -21.99 -10.14 -26.12
C GLY A 281 -22.43 -8.73 -25.76
N THR A 282 -23.62 -8.56 -25.19
CA THR A 282 -24.19 -7.25 -24.81
C THR A 282 -23.30 -6.51 -23.82
N SER A 283 -22.81 -7.21 -22.79
CA SER A 283 -21.95 -6.62 -21.76
C SER A 283 -20.48 -6.48 -22.19
N SER A 284 -20.04 -7.15 -23.27
CA SER A 284 -18.65 -7.17 -23.74
C SER A 284 -18.46 -6.79 -25.21
N SER A 285 -19.30 -5.88 -25.72
CA SER A 285 -19.22 -5.41 -27.10
C SER A 285 -18.35 -4.16 -27.25
N LEU A 286 -17.02 -4.36 -27.24
CA LEU A 286 -16.06 -3.28 -27.53
C LEU A 286 -16.09 -2.85 -29.02
N PHE A 287 -16.71 -3.66 -29.88
CA PHE A 287 -16.83 -3.40 -31.31
C PHE A 287 -17.80 -2.27 -31.64
N ASN A 288 -18.57 -1.77 -30.66
CA ASN A 288 -19.47 -0.64 -30.89
C ASN A 288 -18.69 0.58 -31.39
N THR A 289 -17.55 0.88 -30.77
CA THR A 289 -16.66 1.97 -31.19
C THR A 289 -16.08 1.74 -32.59
N LEU A 290 -15.74 0.50 -32.95
CA LEU A 290 -15.22 0.17 -34.28
C LEU A 290 -16.32 0.24 -35.36
N VAL A 291 -17.50 -0.32 -35.07
CA VAL A 291 -18.66 -0.31 -35.98
C VAL A 291 -19.17 1.11 -36.15
N GLU A 292 -19.19 1.91 -35.09
CA GLU A 292 -19.48 3.34 -35.14
C GLU A 292 -18.44 4.10 -35.97
N TYR A 293 -17.14 3.82 -35.81
CA TYR A 293 -16.10 4.41 -36.64
C TYR A 293 -16.26 4.04 -38.11
N VAL A 294 -16.46 2.76 -38.42
CA VAL A 294 -16.69 2.28 -39.78
C VAL A 294 -17.96 2.91 -40.34
N HIS A 295 -19.04 3.01 -39.56
CA HIS A 295 -20.28 3.67 -39.96
C HIS A 295 -20.08 5.16 -40.26
N LYS A 296 -19.40 5.91 -39.37
CA LYS A 296 -19.04 7.33 -39.58
C LYS A 296 -18.16 7.51 -40.81
N LEU A 297 -17.18 6.62 -41.02
CA LEU A 297 -16.30 6.64 -42.20
C LEU A 297 -17.11 6.38 -43.49
N LEU A 298 -18.00 5.39 -43.48
CA LEU A 298 -18.88 5.05 -44.62
C LEU A 298 -19.80 6.21 -45.01
N MET A 299 -20.30 6.98 -44.03
CA MET A 299 -21.09 8.19 -44.29
C MET A 299 -20.29 9.32 -44.93
N THR A 300 -18.95 9.25 -44.92
CA THR A 300 -18.05 10.23 -45.54
C THR A 300 -17.45 9.78 -46.88
N MET A 301 -17.71 8.55 -47.34
CA MET A 301 -17.15 7.96 -48.56
C MET A 301 -18.11 8.04 -49.77
N ASP A 302 -17.54 8.08 -50.98
CA ASP A 302 -18.28 8.02 -52.26
C ASP A 302 -19.08 6.69 -52.40
N SER A 303 -20.10 6.68 -53.25
CA SER A 303 -21.17 5.65 -53.28
C SER A 303 -20.73 4.19 -53.53
N GLU A 304 -19.60 3.96 -54.20
CA GLU A 304 -19.12 2.62 -54.61
C GLU A 304 -18.68 1.74 -53.42
N PRO A 305 -17.69 2.13 -52.58
CA PRO A 305 -17.28 1.34 -51.41
C PRO A 305 -18.39 1.20 -50.35
N THR A 306 -19.26 2.20 -50.22
CA THR A 306 -20.40 2.17 -49.29
C THR A 306 -21.43 1.12 -49.67
N ASN A 307 -21.66 0.90 -50.96
CA ASN A 307 -22.57 -0.13 -51.45
C ASN A 307 -22.07 -1.56 -51.18
N VAL A 308 -20.76 -1.79 -51.29
CA VAL A 308 -20.15 -3.11 -51.03
C VAL A 308 -20.24 -3.47 -49.55
N ILE A 309 -19.87 -2.55 -48.67
CA ILE A 309 -19.93 -2.79 -47.23
C ILE A 309 -21.39 -2.90 -46.78
N SER A 310 -22.29 -2.07 -47.31
CA SER A 310 -23.74 -2.24 -47.08
C SER A 310 -24.26 -3.62 -47.54
N LEU A 311 -23.78 -4.14 -48.68
CA LEU A 311 -24.18 -5.46 -49.17
C LEU A 311 -23.70 -6.59 -48.25
N ILE A 312 -22.46 -6.53 -47.75
CA ILE A 312 -21.92 -7.52 -46.82
C ILE A 312 -22.75 -7.56 -45.53
N PHE A 313 -23.03 -6.40 -44.93
CA PHE A 313 -23.85 -6.34 -43.72
C PHE A 313 -25.30 -6.78 -43.98
N LYS A 314 -25.87 -6.48 -45.16
CA LYS A 314 -27.20 -6.97 -45.58
C LYS A 314 -27.24 -8.51 -45.70
N ILE A 315 -26.16 -9.16 -46.11
CA ILE A 315 -26.06 -10.64 -46.11
C ILE A 315 -26.18 -11.17 -44.67
N PHE A 316 -25.58 -10.48 -43.70
CA PHE A 316 -25.75 -10.75 -42.27
C PHE A 316 -27.08 -10.22 -41.70
N GLY A 317 -28.00 -9.72 -42.53
CA GLY A 317 -29.28 -9.17 -42.07
C GLY A 317 -29.15 -7.89 -41.24
N ILE A 318 -28.00 -7.22 -41.29
CA ILE A 318 -27.72 -5.96 -40.61
C ILE A 318 -27.84 -4.83 -41.65
N SER A 319 -28.72 -3.85 -41.44
CA SER A 319 -28.77 -2.67 -42.31
C SER A 319 -27.92 -1.56 -41.71
N LEU A 320 -26.89 -1.15 -42.46
CA LEU A 320 -26.06 0.03 -42.13
C LEU A 320 -26.66 1.34 -42.63
N MET A 321 -27.69 1.29 -43.49
CA MET A 321 -28.30 2.47 -44.09
C MET A 321 -29.65 2.75 -43.43
N PRO A 322 -30.00 4.02 -43.16
CA PRO A 322 -31.29 4.39 -42.59
C PRO A 322 -32.42 4.00 -43.55
N GLU A 323 -33.33 3.14 -43.11
CA GLU A 323 -34.64 2.99 -43.77
C GLU A 323 -35.47 4.24 -43.47
N SER A 324 -36.22 4.72 -44.47
CA SER A 324 -36.93 6.00 -44.41
C SER A 324 -37.71 6.15 -43.09
N LYS A 325 -37.17 6.99 -42.17
CA LYS A 325 -37.65 7.38 -40.83
C LYS A 325 -37.11 6.62 -39.60
N ARG A 326 -36.23 5.62 -39.69
CA ARG A 326 -35.54 5.06 -38.51
C ARG A 326 -34.04 4.87 -38.79
N ILE A 327 -33.20 5.58 -38.04
CA ILE A 327 -31.77 5.29 -37.96
C ILE A 327 -31.63 3.97 -37.20
N ILE A 328 -30.96 3.01 -37.80
CA ILE A 328 -30.69 1.71 -37.19
C ILE A 328 -29.30 1.80 -36.58
N HIS A 329 -29.18 1.42 -35.31
CA HIS A 329 -27.94 1.39 -34.54
C HIS A 329 -27.47 -0.06 -34.39
N PRO A 330 -26.86 -0.66 -35.44
CA PRO A 330 -26.42 -2.05 -35.41
C PRO A 330 -25.25 -2.30 -34.44
N GLU A 331 -24.57 -1.24 -34.02
CA GLU A 331 -23.53 -1.23 -33.00
C GLU A 331 -24.08 -1.62 -31.63
N TYR A 332 -25.24 -1.12 -31.23
CA TYR A 332 -25.81 -1.45 -29.92
C TYR A 332 -26.61 -2.75 -29.95
N SER A 333 -26.59 -3.47 -28.83
CA SER A 333 -27.53 -4.57 -28.64
C SER A 333 -28.92 -3.98 -28.43
N THR A 334 -29.94 -4.64 -28.99
CA THR A 334 -31.32 -4.18 -28.90
C THR A 334 -32.15 -5.20 -28.14
N VAL A 335 -32.81 -4.77 -27.07
CA VAL A 335 -33.87 -5.51 -26.40
C VAL A 335 -35.20 -4.94 -26.87
N SER A 336 -35.86 -5.70 -27.75
CA SER A 336 -37.10 -5.32 -28.40
C SER A 336 -38.08 -6.51 -28.38
N PRO A 337 -39.28 -6.37 -27.80
CA PRO A 337 -39.85 -5.14 -27.20
C PRO A 337 -39.21 -4.76 -25.86
N ASN A 338 -39.17 -3.46 -25.53
CA ASN A 338 -38.74 -2.98 -24.22
C ASN A 338 -39.66 -3.54 -23.10
N PRO A 339 -39.14 -4.34 -22.14
CA PRO A 339 -39.95 -4.93 -21.08
C PRO A 339 -40.50 -3.90 -20.07
N PHE A 340 -39.94 -2.69 -20.04
CA PHE A 340 -40.32 -1.61 -19.13
C PHE A 340 -41.28 -0.59 -19.75
N PHE A 341 -41.77 -0.87 -20.97
CA PHE A 341 -42.64 0.04 -21.70
C PHE A 341 -43.96 0.32 -20.94
N GLY A 342 -44.29 1.61 -20.80
CA GLY A 342 -45.50 2.10 -20.14
C GLY A 342 -45.46 2.10 -18.60
N LEU A 343 -44.33 1.75 -17.97
CA LEU A 343 -44.21 1.89 -16.51
C LEU A 343 -44.27 3.37 -16.11
N GLU A 344 -45.14 3.69 -15.15
CA GLU A 344 -45.14 4.99 -14.48
C GLU A 344 -44.03 5.00 -13.45
N VAL A 345 -43.02 5.83 -13.69
CA VAL A 345 -41.81 5.90 -12.88
C VAL A 345 -41.75 7.28 -12.22
N LYS A 346 -41.45 7.34 -10.92
CA LYS A 346 -41.26 8.58 -10.17
C LYS A 346 -39.77 8.97 -10.19
N GLY A 347 -39.42 10.11 -10.78
CA GLY A 347 -38.05 10.62 -10.78
C GLY A 347 -37.70 11.44 -12.02
N LYS A 348 -36.52 12.08 -12.00
CA LYS A 348 -35.86 12.62 -13.19
C LYS A 348 -34.94 11.52 -13.74
N GLY A 349 -34.88 11.36 -15.05
CA GLY A 349 -34.13 10.29 -15.72
C GLY A 349 -34.57 10.17 -17.18
N ARG A 350 -33.73 9.53 -18.02
CA ARG A 350 -34.08 9.31 -19.43
C ARG A 350 -35.36 8.49 -19.54
N SER A 351 -36.20 8.82 -20.52
CA SER A 351 -37.58 8.33 -20.61
C SER A 351 -37.69 6.87 -21.10
N LEU A 352 -36.97 5.95 -20.46
CA LEU A 352 -36.93 4.51 -20.76
C LEU A 352 -38.31 3.88 -20.89
N SER A 353 -39.27 4.26 -20.03
CA SER A 353 -40.62 3.71 -20.07
C SER A 353 -41.43 4.15 -21.30
N LYS A 354 -41.00 5.17 -22.05
CA LYS A 354 -41.63 5.60 -23.32
C LYS A 354 -40.97 4.99 -24.55
N ALA A 355 -39.74 4.47 -24.42
CA ALA A 355 -39.01 3.88 -25.52
C ALA A 355 -39.57 2.49 -25.88
N GLN A 356 -39.79 2.22 -27.17
CA GLN A 356 -40.26 0.91 -27.63
C GLN A 356 -39.16 -0.16 -27.66
N VAL A 357 -37.91 0.29 -27.77
CA VAL A 357 -36.70 -0.53 -27.86
C VAL A 357 -35.73 -0.01 -26.82
N LEU A 358 -35.05 -0.93 -26.13
CA LEU A 358 -33.96 -0.61 -25.22
C LEU A 358 -32.64 -0.89 -25.92
N TYR A 359 -31.76 0.12 -25.99
CA TYR A 359 -30.41 -0.02 -26.53
C TYR A 359 -29.42 -0.20 -25.38
N LEU A 360 -28.64 -1.27 -25.44
CA LEU A 360 -27.62 -1.59 -24.44
C LEU A 360 -26.25 -1.72 -25.12
N ALA A 361 -25.22 -1.25 -24.42
CA ALA A 361 -23.83 -1.35 -24.85
C ALA A 361 -22.99 -2.11 -23.83
N ASP A 362 -21.71 -2.30 -24.18
CA ASP A 362 -20.69 -2.80 -23.26
C ASP A 362 -20.75 -2.02 -21.96
N GLY A 363 -20.76 -2.72 -20.83
CA GLY A 363 -20.94 -2.05 -19.54
C GLY A 363 -19.79 -1.12 -19.16
N GLY A 364 -18.61 -1.24 -19.78
CA GLY A 364 -17.49 -0.31 -19.61
C GLY A 364 -17.53 0.91 -20.54
N ASP A 365 -18.53 1.04 -21.41
CA ASP A 365 -18.57 2.09 -22.43
C ASP A 365 -18.77 3.50 -21.83
N ASP A 366 -19.28 3.62 -20.61
CA ASP A 366 -19.34 4.87 -19.84
C ASP A 366 -18.05 5.14 -19.00
N GLY A 367 -17.08 4.23 -19.10
CA GLY A 367 -15.82 4.22 -18.37
C GLY A 367 -15.89 3.72 -16.93
N GLN A 368 -16.98 3.07 -16.52
CA GLN A 368 -17.08 2.35 -15.24
C GLN A 368 -16.81 0.85 -15.44
N ASN A 369 -15.59 0.51 -15.84
CA ASN A 369 -15.18 -0.86 -16.21
C ASN A 369 -15.04 -1.84 -15.02
N ILE A 370 -15.51 -1.47 -13.83
CA ILE A 370 -15.60 -2.36 -12.66
C ILE A 370 -17.05 -2.30 -12.13
N PRO A 371 -17.76 -3.43 -12.05
CA PRO A 371 -19.19 -3.44 -11.73
C PRO A 371 -19.45 -3.31 -10.22
N PHE A 372 -19.20 -2.13 -9.65
CA PHE A 372 -19.43 -1.88 -8.22
C PHE A 372 -20.92 -1.80 -7.87
N GLN A 373 -21.75 -1.18 -8.71
CA GLN A 373 -23.15 -0.88 -8.41
C GLN A 373 -23.98 -2.09 -7.90
N PRO A 374 -23.94 -3.26 -8.56
CA PRO A 374 -24.68 -4.43 -8.08
C PRO A 374 -24.25 -4.88 -6.68
N LEU A 375 -23.02 -4.61 -6.25
CA LEU A 375 -22.48 -5.06 -4.97
C LEU A 375 -22.67 -4.04 -3.84
N LEU A 376 -23.13 -2.83 -4.17
CA LEU A 376 -23.41 -1.76 -3.21
C LEU A 376 -24.87 -1.71 -2.77
N ILE A 377 -25.68 -2.69 -3.18
CA ILE A 377 -27.11 -2.75 -2.85
C ILE A 377 -27.28 -3.16 -1.37
N PRO A 378 -27.92 -2.33 -0.52
CA PRO A 378 -28.03 -2.63 0.92
C PRO A 378 -28.64 -3.99 1.25
N HIS A 379 -29.61 -4.43 0.43
CA HIS A 379 -30.28 -5.72 0.57
C HIS A 379 -29.36 -6.93 0.37
N ARG A 380 -28.21 -6.77 -0.30
CA ARG A 380 -27.23 -7.84 -0.54
C ARG A 380 -26.25 -8.06 0.62
N LYS A 381 -26.22 -7.15 1.60
CA LYS A 381 -25.40 -7.27 2.83
C LYS A 381 -23.93 -7.66 2.57
N VAL A 382 -23.32 -7.07 1.55
CA VAL A 382 -21.91 -7.33 1.19
C VAL A 382 -20.98 -6.65 2.18
N ASP A 383 -20.01 -7.39 2.71
CA ASP A 383 -19.04 -6.90 3.70
C ASP A 383 -17.73 -6.42 3.08
N VAL A 384 -17.25 -7.15 2.07
CA VAL A 384 -15.99 -6.87 1.38
C VAL A 384 -16.15 -7.09 -0.12
N ILE A 385 -15.55 -6.22 -0.93
CA ILE A 385 -15.49 -6.34 -2.38
C ILE A 385 -14.03 -6.48 -2.79
N PHE A 386 -13.69 -7.56 -3.50
CA PHE A 386 -12.43 -7.70 -4.21
C PHE A 386 -12.61 -7.16 -5.64
N ALA A 387 -12.08 -5.97 -5.89
CA ALA A 387 -12.19 -5.28 -7.17
C ALA A 387 -10.90 -5.47 -7.98
N VAL A 388 -11.00 -6.09 -9.15
CA VAL A 388 -9.88 -6.33 -10.06
C VAL A 388 -10.00 -5.38 -11.25
N ASP A 389 -9.06 -4.45 -11.38
CA ASP A 389 -8.98 -3.54 -12.52
C ASP A 389 -7.97 -4.07 -13.55
N SER A 390 -8.42 -4.25 -14.78
CA SER A 390 -7.58 -4.59 -15.94
C SER A 390 -7.91 -3.70 -17.14
N THR A 391 -8.32 -2.47 -16.87
CA THR A 391 -8.55 -1.43 -17.88
C THR A 391 -7.30 -1.10 -18.67
N SER A 392 -7.51 -0.80 -19.95
CA SER A 392 -6.47 -0.40 -20.89
C SER A 392 -6.45 1.13 -20.97
N ASP A 393 -5.99 1.78 -19.91
CA ASP A 393 -5.94 3.25 -19.82
C ASP A 393 -4.58 3.78 -20.33
N LEU A 394 -3.67 4.13 -19.42
CA LEU A 394 -2.37 4.71 -19.75
C LEU A 394 -1.36 3.59 -20.02
N LEU A 395 -0.81 3.55 -21.25
CA LEU A 395 0.11 2.51 -21.68
C LEU A 395 -0.47 1.09 -21.52
N ASN A 396 -1.78 0.94 -21.74
CA ASN A 396 -2.55 -0.30 -21.55
C ASN A 396 -2.57 -0.84 -20.10
N PHE A 397 -2.40 0.03 -19.10
CA PHE A 397 -2.61 -0.28 -17.69
C PHE A 397 -3.67 0.61 -17.04
N PRO A 398 -4.30 0.16 -15.94
CA PRO A 398 -5.19 0.99 -15.15
C PRO A 398 -4.47 2.25 -14.63
N ASN A 399 -5.12 3.40 -14.75
CA ASN A 399 -4.64 4.66 -14.17
C ASN A 399 -5.58 5.22 -13.07
N GLY A 400 -6.57 4.43 -12.65
CA GLY A 400 -7.57 4.82 -11.66
C GLY A 400 -8.81 5.52 -12.23
N THR A 401 -8.92 5.71 -13.55
CA THR A 401 -10.07 6.38 -14.19
C THR A 401 -11.40 5.68 -13.87
N SER A 402 -11.46 4.36 -13.98
CA SER A 402 -12.67 3.57 -13.70
C SER A 402 -13.16 3.74 -12.25
N LEU A 403 -12.22 3.64 -11.30
CA LEU A 403 -12.46 3.85 -9.88
C LEU A 403 -12.98 5.27 -9.60
N ARG A 404 -12.35 6.29 -10.19
CA ARG A 404 -12.72 7.70 -10.02
C ARG A 404 -14.07 8.05 -10.66
N ARG A 405 -14.39 7.49 -11.83
CA ARG A 405 -15.70 7.67 -12.48
C ARG A 405 -16.83 7.07 -11.64
N THR A 406 -16.61 5.88 -11.10
CA THR A 406 -17.56 5.26 -10.16
C THR A 406 -17.77 6.13 -8.92
N ALA A 407 -16.69 6.63 -8.30
CA ALA A 407 -16.80 7.53 -7.16
C ALA A 407 -17.60 8.80 -7.50
N LYS A 408 -17.32 9.43 -8.65
CA LYS A 408 -18.05 10.62 -9.14
C LYS A 408 -19.54 10.33 -9.36
N ARG A 409 -19.94 9.14 -9.81
CA ARG A 409 -21.36 8.75 -9.95
C ARG A 409 -22.08 8.83 -8.60
N TYR A 410 -21.47 8.35 -7.53
CA TYR A 410 -22.07 8.35 -6.18
C TYR A 410 -21.83 9.63 -5.36
N GLN A 411 -21.03 10.57 -5.86
CA GLN A 411 -20.67 11.79 -5.12
C GLN A 411 -21.16 13.08 -5.79
N SER A 412 -21.48 13.04 -7.09
CA SER A 412 -21.88 14.23 -7.87
C SER A 412 -23.32 14.67 -7.60
N THR A 413 -23.51 15.98 -7.41
CA THR A 413 -24.85 16.61 -7.31
C THR A 413 -25.53 16.83 -8.67
N LYS A 414 -24.78 16.65 -9.78
CA LYS A 414 -25.24 16.87 -11.16
C LYS A 414 -25.79 15.61 -11.85
N SER A 415 -26.03 14.52 -11.13
CA SER A 415 -26.64 13.32 -11.70
C SER A 415 -28.16 13.48 -11.79
N ASP A 416 -28.75 13.00 -12.90
CA ASP A 416 -30.20 12.86 -13.01
C ASP A 416 -30.71 11.66 -12.21
N LEU A 417 -29.82 10.70 -11.92
CA LEU A 417 -30.11 9.56 -11.07
C LEU A 417 -30.08 10.01 -9.63
N SER A 418 -31.03 9.51 -8.87
CA SER A 418 -31.03 9.72 -7.44
C SER A 418 -30.02 8.74 -6.79
N ILE A 419 -29.10 9.29 -6.00
CA ILE A 419 -27.92 8.62 -5.40
C ILE A 419 -28.23 8.08 -3.99
N PRO A 420 -27.95 6.80 -3.69
CA PRO A 420 -28.15 6.21 -2.36
C PRO A 420 -27.22 6.78 -1.28
N LEU A 421 -27.72 6.86 -0.05
CA LEU A 421 -27.05 7.36 1.15
C LEU A 421 -27.19 6.36 2.30
N PHE A 422 -26.26 6.41 3.26
CA PHE A 422 -26.39 5.67 4.53
C PHE A 422 -26.16 6.59 5.73
N GLN A 423 -26.73 6.22 6.88
CA GLN A 423 -26.59 6.98 8.13
C GLN A 423 -25.57 6.29 9.03
N PHE A 424 -24.64 7.06 9.57
CA PHE A 424 -23.66 6.60 10.55
C PHE A 424 -23.47 7.67 11.63
N LYS A 425 -23.73 7.32 12.89
CA LYS A 425 -23.67 8.24 14.05
C LYS A 425 -24.34 9.60 13.76
N ASP A 426 -25.59 9.56 13.29
CA ASP A 426 -26.41 10.73 12.96
C ASP A 426 -25.92 11.63 11.81
N VAL A 427 -24.91 11.19 11.06
CA VAL A 427 -24.43 11.84 9.85
C VAL A 427 -24.78 11.01 8.63
N TYR A 428 -25.35 11.66 7.62
CA TYR A 428 -25.57 11.03 6.32
C TYR A 428 -24.29 11.06 5.48
N LYS A 429 -23.97 9.92 4.88
CA LYS A 429 -22.77 9.72 4.08
C LYS A 429 -23.09 9.10 2.72
N ARG A 430 -22.25 9.38 1.72
CA ARG A 430 -22.29 8.74 0.39
C ARG A 430 -21.84 7.30 0.52
N ILE A 431 -22.47 6.37 -0.22
CA ILE A 431 -22.18 4.93 -0.10
C ILE A 431 -20.86 4.46 -0.71
N PHE A 432 -20.17 5.31 -1.47
CA PHE A 432 -18.88 4.99 -2.10
C PHE A 432 -17.75 5.80 -1.47
N PRO A 433 -16.61 5.17 -1.10
CA PRO A 433 -15.52 5.87 -0.44
C PRO A 433 -14.85 6.91 -1.35
N LYS A 434 -14.10 7.84 -0.75
CA LYS A 434 -13.24 8.77 -1.50
C LYS A 434 -12.14 7.99 -2.23
N THR A 435 -11.78 8.43 -3.43
CA THR A 435 -10.78 7.77 -4.28
C THR A 435 -9.72 8.77 -4.76
N PRO A 436 -8.48 8.32 -5.00
CA PRO A 436 -7.41 9.17 -5.54
C PRO A 436 -7.78 9.72 -6.92
N SER A 437 -7.18 10.84 -7.32
CA SER A 437 -7.23 11.33 -8.70
C SER A 437 -6.37 10.48 -9.63
N GLU A 438 -6.63 10.55 -10.93
CA GLU A 438 -5.85 9.84 -11.95
C GLU A 438 -4.36 10.25 -11.92
N LYS A 439 -4.09 11.54 -11.66
CA LYS A 439 -2.71 12.06 -11.53
C LYS A 439 -1.99 11.49 -10.32
N GLU A 440 -2.67 11.40 -9.18
CA GLU A 440 -2.09 10.85 -7.94
C GLU A 440 -1.87 9.34 -8.04
N PHE A 441 -2.84 8.64 -8.64
CA PHE A 441 -2.74 7.21 -8.87
C PHE A 441 -1.49 6.84 -9.67
N VAL A 442 -1.22 7.61 -10.74
CA VAL A 442 -0.02 7.42 -11.58
C VAL A 442 1.26 7.88 -10.88
N SER A 443 1.28 9.10 -10.33
CA SER A 443 2.50 9.67 -9.72
C SER A 443 2.99 8.91 -8.50
N LYS A 444 2.08 8.35 -7.69
CA LYS A 444 2.40 7.53 -6.52
C LYS A 444 2.55 6.03 -6.87
N ASN A 445 2.56 5.66 -8.16
CA ASN A 445 2.64 4.29 -8.65
C ASN A 445 1.66 3.31 -7.95
N MET A 446 0.43 3.76 -7.72
CA MET A 446 -0.55 3.02 -6.92
C MET A 446 -1.02 1.71 -7.58
N LYS A 447 -0.79 1.55 -8.89
CA LYS A 447 -1.07 0.30 -9.60
C LYS A 447 -0.25 -0.89 -9.10
N SER A 448 0.91 -0.64 -8.51
CA SER A 448 1.85 -1.68 -8.10
C SER A 448 1.42 -2.46 -6.85
N LYS A 449 0.37 -2.00 -6.15
CA LYS A 449 -0.03 -2.53 -4.83
C LYS A 449 -1.56 -2.59 -4.71
N PRO A 450 -2.10 -3.54 -3.94
CA PRO A 450 -3.49 -3.51 -3.50
C PRO A 450 -3.80 -2.27 -2.66
N ILE A 451 -4.99 -1.72 -2.88
CA ILE A 451 -5.49 -0.50 -2.25
C ILE A 451 -6.74 -0.84 -1.45
N PHE A 452 -6.73 -0.54 -0.15
CA PHE A 452 -7.88 -0.77 0.71
C PHE A 452 -8.65 0.54 0.85
N LEU A 453 -9.90 0.56 0.39
CA LEU A 453 -10.77 1.74 0.39
C LEU A 453 -11.93 1.52 1.37
N GLY A 454 -12.24 2.57 2.13
CA GLY A 454 -13.33 2.53 3.10
C GLY A 454 -12.98 1.83 4.41
N CYS A 455 -11.70 1.66 4.76
CA CYS A 455 -11.30 1.01 6.02
C CYS A 455 -12.01 1.62 7.24
N GLU A 456 -12.12 2.95 7.28
CA GLU A 456 -12.74 3.70 8.38
C GLU A 456 -13.98 4.47 7.91
N ILE A 457 -15.16 4.09 8.42
CA ILE A 457 -16.46 4.60 7.96
C ILE A 457 -16.62 6.11 8.25
N SER A 458 -16.11 6.54 9.41
CA SER A 458 -16.18 7.94 9.84
C SER A 458 -15.41 8.88 8.91
N ARG A 459 -14.25 8.44 8.40
CA ARG A 459 -13.30 9.26 7.63
C ARG A 459 -13.43 9.08 6.10
N ASP A 460 -13.55 7.84 5.64
CA ASP A 460 -13.31 7.49 4.24
C ASP A 460 -14.52 7.75 3.33
N TYR A 461 -15.72 7.79 3.91
CA TYR A 461 -16.96 8.06 3.19
C TYR A 461 -17.38 9.54 3.32
N PRO A 462 -17.61 10.27 2.20
CA PRO A 462 -17.97 11.68 2.22
C PRO A 462 -19.28 11.96 2.98
N ASN A 463 -19.29 13.03 3.77
CA ASN A 463 -20.50 13.54 4.43
C ASN A 463 -21.41 14.25 3.42
N VAL A 464 -22.72 14.21 3.66
CA VAL A 464 -23.71 14.98 2.90
C VAL A 464 -24.23 16.13 3.77
N PRO A 465 -24.08 17.40 3.35
CA PRO A 465 -24.55 18.55 4.13
C PRO A 465 -26.08 18.58 4.25
N LYS A 466 -26.59 18.99 5.42
CA LYS A 466 -28.05 19.15 5.67
C LYS A 466 -28.76 20.07 4.65
N SER A 467 -28.05 21.04 4.07
CA SER A 467 -28.58 21.95 3.04
C SER A 467 -28.91 21.25 1.72
N GLU A 468 -28.18 20.20 1.37
CA GLU A 468 -28.43 19.43 0.14
C GLU A 468 -29.79 18.72 0.22
N PHE A 469 -30.22 18.30 1.42
CA PHE A 469 -31.51 17.64 1.69
C PHE A 469 -32.74 18.54 1.47
N ILE A 470 -32.59 19.86 1.56
CA ILE A 470 -33.71 20.81 1.58
C ILE A 470 -33.98 21.38 0.18
N SER A 471 -32.97 21.48 -0.70
CA SER A 471 -33.12 22.17 -1.99
C SER A 471 -33.70 21.32 -3.13
N THR A 472 -33.78 20.00 -2.97
CA THR A 472 -34.29 19.12 -4.02
C THR A 472 -35.46 18.27 -3.52
N THR A 473 -36.62 18.47 -4.13
CA THR A 473 -37.82 17.62 -4.00
C THR A 473 -37.57 16.14 -4.34
N SER A 474 -36.37 15.79 -4.84
CA SER A 474 -35.92 14.44 -5.18
C SER A 474 -35.18 13.68 -4.07
N ILE A 475 -34.79 14.29 -2.94
CA ILE A 475 -34.08 13.57 -1.84
C ILE A 475 -35.04 12.92 -0.83
N ARG A 476 -36.32 13.28 -0.80
CA ARG A 476 -37.30 12.78 0.21
C ARG A 476 -37.71 11.30 0.08
N GLN A 477 -37.13 10.53 -0.85
CA GLN A 477 -37.55 9.14 -1.13
C GLN A 477 -36.44 8.08 -1.01
N PHE A 478 -35.35 8.36 -0.28
CA PHE A 478 -34.33 7.33 -0.07
C PHE A 478 -34.54 6.52 1.20
N GLU A 479 -34.57 5.20 1.01
CA GLU A 479 -34.37 4.20 2.05
C GLU A 479 -32.97 4.37 2.64
N THR A 480 -32.88 5.16 3.70
CA THR A 480 -31.83 4.98 4.69
C THR A 480 -32.11 3.63 5.32
N SER A 481 -31.35 2.60 4.98
CA SER A 481 -31.46 1.33 5.71
C SER A 481 -30.81 1.55 7.08
N PRO A 482 -31.60 1.53 8.18
CA PRO A 482 -31.02 1.68 9.51
C PRO A 482 -30.04 0.53 9.73
N ASN A 483 -28.81 0.86 10.17
CA ASN A 483 -27.72 -0.08 10.43
C ASN A 483 -27.03 -0.69 9.20
N TYR A 484 -27.23 -0.14 7.99
CA TYR A 484 -26.42 -0.53 6.83
C TYR A 484 -25.04 0.14 6.84
N LEU A 485 -23.98 -0.67 6.71
CA LEU A 485 -22.61 -0.20 6.49
C LEU A 485 -22.15 -0.66 5.10
N PRO A 486 -21.62 0.24 4.24
CA PRO A 486 -21.12 -0.11 2.92
C PRO A 486 -19.88 -1.02 2.99
N PRO A 487 -19.65 -1.90 2.00
CA PRO A 487 -18.52 -2.83 2.01
C PRO A 487 -17.16 -2.12 2.00
N LEU A 488 -16.15 -2.77 2.58
CA LEU A 488 -14.74 -2.41 2.39
C LEU A 488 -14.30 -2.89 1.00
N ILE A 489 -13.60 -2.04 0.23
CA ILE A 489 -13.16 -2.40 -1.13
C ILE A 489 -11.66 -2.67 -1.11
N ILE A 490 -11.26 -3.88 -1.50
CA ILE A 490 -9.88 -4.24 -1.80
C ILE A 490 -9.71 -4.13 -3.31
N TYR A 491 -9.06 -3.05 -3.76
CA TYR A 491 -8.86 -2.74 -5.16
C TYR A 491 -7.46 -3.19 -5.60
N THR A 492 -7.39 -3.98 -6.65
CA THR A 492 -6.15 -4.50 -7.22
C THR A 492 -6.09 -4.15 -8.70
N ALA A 493 -5.03 -3.46 -9.13
CA ALA A 493 -4.82 -3.11 -10.53
C ALA A 493 -3.84 -4.07 -11.22
N ASN A 494 -4.14 -4.40 -12.47
CA ASN A 494 -3.22 -5.12 -13.35
C ASN A 494 -1.94 -4.29 -13.54
N HIS A 495 -0.80 -4.93 -13.33
CA HIS A 495 0.53 -4.37 -13.57
C HIS A 495 1.49 -5.52 -13.84
N ASP A 496 2.70 -5.19 -14.29
CA ASP A 496 3.73 -6.18 -14.54
C ASP A 496 4.32 -6.68 -13.22
N TYR A 497 3.93 -7.89 -12.82
CA TYR A 497 4.45 -8.58 -11.65
C TYR A 497 5.41 -9.70 -12.07
N SER A 498 4.91 -10.67 -12.86
CA SER A 498 5.71 -11.79 -13.38
C SER A 498 5.74 -11.87 -14.90
N PHE A 499 4.86 -11.15 -15.60
CA PHE A 499 4.81 -11.13 -17.06
C PHE A 499 4.29 -9.78 -17.57
N LEU A 500 4.77 -9.37 -18.74
CA LEU A 500 4.34 -8.14 -19.39
C LEU A 500 2.90 -8.25 -19.89
N SER A 501 1.95 -7.62 -19.19
CA SER A 501 0.51 -7.79 -19.43
C SER A 501 -0.18 -6.56 -20.05
N ASN A 502 0.62 -5.61 -20.57
CA ASN A 502 0.17 -4.35 -21.18
C ASN A 502 -0.43 -4.51 -22.58
N MET A 503 -1.44 -5.37 -22.72
CA MET A 503 -2.06 -5.69 -23.99
C MET A 503 -3.16 -4.69 -24.35
N SER A 504 -3.17 -4.25 -25.61
CA SER A 504 -4.25 -3.43 -26.17
C SER A 504 -5.55 -4.23 -26.20
N THR A 505 -6.67 -3.56 -25.92
CA THR A 505 -8.01 -4.17 -26.06
C THR A 505 -8.33 -4.60 -27.51
N PHE A 506 -7.59 -4.10 -28.50
CA PHE A 506 -7.78 -4.43 -29.92
C PHE A 506 -6.85 -5.53 -30.43
N LYS A 507 -6.01 -6.12 -29.57
CA LYS A 507 -5.25 -7.33 -29.89
C LYS A 507 -6.19 -8.54 -29.84
N ALA A 508 -6.39 -9.19 -31.00
CA ALA A 508 -7.34 -10.28 -31.21
C ALA A 508 -6.68 -11.66 -31.19
N THR A 509 -5.37 -11.75 -31.37
CA THR A 509 -4.60 -13.01 -31.35
C THR A 509 -3.57 -13.04 -30.22
N TYR A 510 -3.43 -14.19 -29.55
CA TYR A 510 -2.48 -14.39 -28.46
C TYR A 510 -1.81 -15.75 -28.60
N ASN A 511 -0.50 -15.80 -28.43
CA ASN A 511 0.22 -17.06 -28.38
C ASN A 511 0.09 -17.73 -26.99
N GLN A 512 0.40 -19.03 -26.92
CA GLN A 512 0.26 -19.81 -25.69
C GLN A 512 1.11 -19.25 -24.52
N LEU A 513 2.31 -18.75 -24.80
CA LEU A 513 3.21 -18.18 -23.78
C LEU A 513 2.65 -16.87 -23.21
N GLU A 514 2.05 -16.03 -24.06
CA GLU A 514 1.39 -14.79 -23.66
C GLU A 514 0.19 -15.07 -22.75
N VAL A 515 -0.65 -16.05 -23.14
CA VAL A 515 -1.81 -16.43 -22.33
C VAL A 515 -1.38 -16.95 -20.97
N VAL A 516 -0.49 -17.94 -20.93
CA VAL A 516 0.02 -18.52 -19.66
C VAL A 516 0.74 -17.47 -18.83
N GLY A 517 1.56 -16.61 -19.46
CA GLY A 517 2.27 -15.53 -18.80
C GLY A 517 1.32 -14.53 -18.12
N MET A 518 0.28 -14.08 -18.81
CA MET A 518 -0.73 -13.16 -18.25
C MET A 518 -1.57 -13.80 -17.15
N VAL A 519 -1.91 -15.10 -17.26
CA VAL A 519 -2.62 -15.83 -16.20
C VAL A 519 -1.75 -15.94 -14.96
N ASN A 520 -0.47 -16.31 -15.11
CA ASN A 520 0.46 -16.37 -13.99
C ASN A 520 0.69 -14.98 -13.36
N ASN A 521 0.74 -13.93 -14.18
CA ASN A 521 0.80 -12.55 -13.70
C ASN A 521 -0.41 -12.21 -12.84
N GLY A 522 -1.63 -12.52 -13.30
CA GLY A 522 -2.85 -12.32 -12.52
C GLY A 522 -2.86 -13.09 -11.20
N TYR A 523 -2.36 -14.32 -11.19
CA TYR A 523 -2.22 -15.11 -9.96
C TYR A 523 -1.29 -14.41 -8.95
N ASN A 524 -0.11 -13.99 -9.38
CA ASN A 524 0.87 -13.34 -8.49
C ASN A 524 0.44 -11.94 -8.05
N VAL A 525 -0.24 -11.18 -8.92
CA VAL A 525 -0.86 -9.89 -8.59
C VAL A 525 -1.93 -10.07 -7.51
N ALA A 526 -2.72 -11.15 -7.59
CA ALA A 526 -3.70 -11.46 -6.57
C ALA A 526 -2.99 -11.79 -5.25
N THR A 527 -2.03 -12.72 -5.23
CA THR A 527 -1.40 -13.22 -4.00
C THR A 527 -0.32 -12.32 -3.40
N GLY A 528 0.03 -11.22 -4.06
CA GLY A 528 1.15 -10.37 -3.67
C GLY A 528 2.47 -11.14 -3.65
N GLY A 529 2.64 -12.08 -4.58
CA GLY A 529 3.79 -13.00 -4.58
C GLY A 529 3.84 -13.93 -3.38
N ASN A 530 2.67 -14.35 -2.88
CA ASN A 530 2.53 -15.28 -1.76
C ASN A 530 2.97 -14.72 -0.40
N SER A 531 2.81 -13.42 -0.17
CA SER A 531 3.11 -12.76 1.12
C SER A 531 2.14 -13.19 2.23
N THR A 532 2.69 -13.60 3.37
CA THR A 532 1.94 -13.95 4.59
C THR A 532 1.31 -12.73 5.26
N GLU A 533 1.95 -11.57 5.14
CA GLU A 533 1.50 -10.29 5.68
C GLU A 533 0.29 -9.78 4.90
N TYR A 534 0.36 -9.85 3.56
CA TYR A 534 -0.76 -9.50 2.70
C TYR A 534 -1.98 -10.37 3.00
N LEU A 535 -1.78 -11.69 3.13
CA LEU A 535 -2.83 -12.61 3.54
C LEU A 535 -3.46 -12.23 4.89
N SER A 536 -2.63 -11.87 5.88
CA SER A 536 -3.10 -11.45 7.21
C SER A 536 -3.95 -10.18 7.13
N CYS A 537 -3.55 -9.21 6.32
CA CYS A 537 -4.31 -7.97 6.15
C CYS A 537 -5.61 -8.16 5.35
N VAL A 538 -5.62 -9.05 4.36
CA VAL A 538 -6.85 -9.46 3.67
C VAL A 538 -7.81 -10.15 4.67
N ALA A 539 -7.31 -11.03 5.53
CA ALA A 539 -8.12 -11.67 6.58
C ALA A 539 -8.74 -10.62 7.53
N CYS A 540 -7.95 -9.64 7.96
CA CYS A 540 -8.46 -8.50 8.74
C CYS A 540 -9.54 -7.71 8.00
N ALA A 541 -9.36 -7.48 6.70
CA ALA A 541 -10.29 -6.71 5.87
C ALA A 541 -11.65 -7.41 5.72
N ILE A 542 -11.64 -8.74 5.59
CA ILE A 542 -12.85 -9.58 5.51
C ILE A 542 -13.69 -9.43 6.79
N VAL A 543 -13.07 -9.40 7.98
CA VAL A 543 -13.77 -9.31 9.27
C VAL A 543 -14.04 -7.87 9.72
N LYS A 544 -13.56 -6.85 9.00
CA LYS A 544 -13.66 -5.44 9.43
C LYS A 544 -15.11 -4.98 9.56
N ARG A 545 -15.98 -5.33 8.60
CA ARG A 545 -17.38 -4.87 8.61
C ARG A 545 -18.26 -5.57 9.63
N SER A 546 -18.02 -6.84 9.89
CA SER A 546 -18.70 -7.53 10.99
C SER A 546 -18.26 -6.95 12.34
N SER A 547 -16.97 -6.69 12.52
CA SER A 547 -16.41 -5.98 13.69
C SER A 547 -17.04 -4.59 13.88
N ASP A 548 -17.15 -3.78 12.81
CA ASP A 548 -17.77 -2.45 12.87
C ASP A 548 -19.25 -2.50 13.29
N ARG A 549 -20.02 -3.49 12.81
CA ARG A 549 -21.43 -3.67 13.19
C ARG A 549 -21.60 -4.12 14.64
N LEU A 550 -20.73 -5.01 15.11
CA LEU A 550 -20.76 -5.55 16.47
C LEU A 550 -20.06 -4.63 17.48
N ASN A 551 -19.45 -3.54 17.02
CA ASN A 551 -18.64 -2.63 17.82
C ASN A 551 -17.53 -3.37 18.58
N TYR A 552 -16.93 -4.39 17.95
CA TYR A 552 -15.85 -5.20 18.50
C TYR A 552 -14.50 -4.70 17.99
N SER A 553 -13.49 -4.58 18.85
CA SER A 553 -12.15 -4.14 18.44
C SER A 553 -11.36 -5.26 17.75
N LEU A 554 -10.85 -5.01 16.55
CA LEU A 554 -9.93 -5.94 15.89
C LEU A 554 -8.58 -6.05 16.63
N PRO A 555 -7.87 -7.19 16.49
CA PRO A 555 -6.52 -7.36 17.01
C PRO A 555 -5.56 -6.25 16.55
N ALA A 556 -4.54 -5.95 17.35
CA ALA A 556 -3.59 -4.87 17.07
C ALA A 556 -2.92 -4.99 15.68
N TYR A 557 -2.57 -6.20 15.24
CA TYR A 557 -1.97 -6.41 13.92
C TYR A 557 -2.92 -6.03 12.75
N CYS A 558 -4.24 -6.15 12.94
CA CYS A 558 -5.21 -5.67 11.96
C CYS A 558 -5.26 -4.14 11.93
N LEU A 559 -5.04 -3.48 13.07
CA LEU A 559 -4.91 -2.03 13.10
C LEU A 559 -3.67 -1.57 12.32
N ASP A 560 -2.59 -2.35 12.32
CA ASP A 560 -1.39 -2.08 11.52
C ASP A 560 -1.67 -2.17 10.01
N CYS A 561 -2.59 -3.04 9.60
CA CYS A 561 -3.03 -3.15 8.20
C CYS A 561 -3.89 -1.97 7.70
N PHE A 562 -4.65 -1.33 8.59
CA PHE A 562 -5.59 -0.24 8.23
C PHE A 562 -5.10 1.15 8.59
N ARG A 563 -4.11 1.25 9.47
CA ARG A 563 -3.42 2.51 9.73
C ARG A 563 -2.36 2.65 8.66
N LEU A 564 -2.26 3.85 8.10
CA LEU A 564 -1.03 4.26 7.42
C LEU A 564 0.11 3.83 8.34
N ILE A 565 0.93 2.91 7.86
CA ILE A 565 2.21 2.57 8.46
C ILE A 565 2.79 3.90 8.94
N GLN A 566 2.97 4.03 10.25
CA GLN A 566 4.02 4.89 10.78
C GLN A 566 5.28 4.41 10.06
N ARG A 567 5.60 5.06 8.94
CA ARG A 567 6.82 4.85 8.17
C ARG A 567 7.94 5.35 9.08
N ARG A 568 8.41 4.48 9.96
CA ARG A 568 9.62 4.70 10.73
C ARG A 568 10.76 4.26 9.84
N SER A 569 11.50 5.23 9.32
CA SER A 569 12.60 4.92 8.41
C SER A 569 13.74 4.27 9.18
N SER A 570 13.82 2.94 9.13
CA SER A 570 15.03 2.20 9.54
C SER A 570 16.27 2.70 8.78
N PHE A 571 16.10 3.31 7.60
CA PHE A 571 17.19 3.88 6.81
C PHE A 571 17.94 4.96 7.56
N THR A 572 17.25 5.95 8.14
CA THR A 572 17.91 7.07 8.84
C THR A 572 18.70 6.58 10.05
N MET A 573 18.16 5.60 10.78
CA MET A 573 18.85 4.99 11.93
C MET A 573 20.10 4.19 11.53
N LEU A 574 20.20 3.74 10.27
CA LEU A 574 21.38 3.05 9.71
C LEU A 574 22.34 4.00 8.99
N ALA A 575 21.83 5.02 8.29
CA ALA A 575 22.61 5.95 7.48
C ALA A 575 23.39 6.95 8.35
N ILE A 576 22.80 7.44 9.44
CA ILE A 576 23.42 8.44 10.32
C ILE A 576 24.73 7.93 10.95
N PRO A 577 24.80 6.69 11.50
CA PRO A 577 26.07 6.09 11.92
C PRO A 577 27.20 6.15 10.88
N LEU A 578 26.88 5.88 9.60
CA LEU A 578 27.87 5.87 8.52
C LEU A 578 28.38 7.28 8.20
N LEU A 579 27.46 8.24 8.12
CA LEU A 579 27.81 9.65 7.87
C LEU A 579 28.61 10.25 9.04
N LEU A 580 28.21 9.96 10.28
CA LEU A 580 28.93 10.37 11.49
C LEU A 580 30.33 9.79 11.54
N THR A 581 30.51 8.52 11.14
CA THR A 581 31.83 7.88 11.12
C THR A 581 32.79 8.66 10.23
N ALA A 582 32.38 9.01 9.01
CA ALA A 582 33.22 9.81 8.10
C ALA A 582 33.51 11.21 8.69
N PHE A 583 32.48 11.90 9.20
CA PHE A 583 32.60 13.25 9.73
C PHE A 583 33.52 13.34 10.96
N VAL A 584 33.31 12.46 11.94
CA VAL A 584 34.07 12.44 13.20
C VAL A 584 35.51 11.99 12.97
N PHE A 585 35.75 11.08 12.03
CA PHE A 585 37.11 10.66 11.69
C PHE A 585 37.92 11.79 11.04
N LEU A 586 37.28 12.62 10.20
CA LEU A 586 37.91 13.84 9.65
C LEU A 586 38.21 14.87 10.73
N ASP A 587 37.27 15.13 11.65
CA ASP A 587 37.52 15.99 12.82
C ASP A 587 38.69 15.48 13.68
N TRP A 588 38.75 14.17 13.91
CA TRP A 588 39.82 13.52 14.66
C TRP A 588 41.19 13.74 14.03
N PHE A 589 41.27 13.57 12.71
CA PHE A 589 42.48 13.77 11.92
C PHE A 589 42.93 15.25 11.91
N ILE A 590 42.00 16.19 11.74
CA ILE A 590 42.31 17.62 11.65
C ILE A 590 42.91 18.10 12.97
N TRP A 591 42.21 17.89 14.09
CA TRP A 591 42.66 18.40 15.39
C TRP A 591 42.32 17.53 16.59
N GLY A 592 41.41 16.56 16.48
CA GLY A 592 40.83 15.89 17.64
C GLY A 592 41.88 15.13 18.44
N TYR A 593 42.76 14.40 17.75
CA TYR A 593 43.87 13.71 18.39
C TYR A 593 44.81 14.67 19.14
N SER A 594 45.08 15.83 18.55
CA SER A 594 45.92 16.84 19.16
C SER A 594 45.31 17.39 20.44
N LEU A 595 44.02 17.73 20.41
CA LEU A 595 43.31 18.28 21.57
C LEU A 595 43.16 17.26 22.71
N CYS A 596 43.13 15.96 22.41
CA CYS A 596 43.09 14.90 23.43
C CYS A 596 44.48 14.52 23.98
N TYR A 597 45.50 14.42 23.12
CA TYR A 597 46.76 13.75 23.47
C TYR A 597 48.02 14.62 23.38
N ALA A 598 47.96 15.81 22.77
CA ALA A 598 49.14 16.70 22.75
C ALA A 598 49.37 17.35 24.11
N SER A 599 50.64 17.45 24.52
CA SER A 599 51.01 18.18 25.74
C SER A 599 50.67 19.67 25.63
N ALA A 600 50.08 20.23 26.68
CA ALA A 600 49.71 21.64 26.79
C ALA A 600 50.23 22.22 28.11
N SER A 601 50.27 23.55 28.20
CA SER A 601 50.61 24.25 29.44
C SER A 601 49.48 24.25 30.47
N ASN A 602 48.26 23.92 30.04
CA ASN A 602 47.08 23.80 30.89
C ASN A 602 46.75 22.31 31.13
N ARG A 603 45.87 22.03 32.09
CA ARG A 603 45.46 20.66 32.46
C ARG A 603 44.08 20.25 31.93
N PHE A 604 43.46 21.07 31.09
CA PHE A 604 42.07 20.95 30.68
C PHE A 604 41.87 20.59 29.20
N ILE A 605 42.79 20.97 28.32
CA ILE A 605 42.72 20.70 26.88
C ILE A 605 44.13 20.67 26.25
N GLY A 606 44.33 19.80 25.27
CA GLY A 606 45.59 19.64 24.54
C GLY A 606 45.93 20.82 23.64
N SER A 607 47.18 20.89 23.20
CA SER A 607 47.66 21.90 22.25
C SER A 607 47.40 21.47 20.80
N LEU A 608 47.68 22.34 19.83
CA LEU A 608 47.54 22.06 18.39
C LEU A 608 48.80 21.43 17.74
N LYS A 609 49.71 20.86 18.54
CA LYS A 609 50.98 20.30 18.06
C LYS A 609 50.81 19.15 17.05
N PHE A 610 49.80 18.31 17.25
CA PHE A 610 49.51 17.14 16.42
C PHE A 610 48.39 17.36 15.39
N VAL A 611 48.06 18.62 15.07
CA VAL A 611 47.10 18.96 14.01
C VAL A 611 47.54 18.35 12.68
N VAL A 612 46.64 17.63 12.00
CA VAL A 612 46.94 16.89 10.76
C VAL A 612 48.14 15.95 10.93
N LEU A 613 48.29 15.36 12.14
CA LEU A 613 49.39 14.48 12.52
C LEU A 613 50.79 15.10 12.39
N ARG A 614 50.88 16.44 12.40
CA ARG A 614 52.17 17.15 12.43
C ARG A 614 52.95 16.73 13.69
N GLN A 615 54.28 16.65 13.60
CA GLN A 615 55.16 16.28 14.74
C GLN A 615 54.94 14.87 15.32
N LEU A 616 54.02 14.07 14.77
CA LEU A 616 53.84 12.67 15.15
C LEU A 616 54.96 11.76 14.59
N LYS A 617 55.66 12.24 13.55
CA LYS A 617 56.81 11.58 12.93
C LYS A 617 58.13 11.84 13.65
N ASP A 618 58.15 12.78 14.59
CA ASP A 618 59.35 13.13 15.34
C ASP A 618 59.73 11.96 16.25
N GLU A 619 61.03 11.63 16.35
CA GLU A 619 61.50 10.42 17.04
C GLU A 619 61.01 10.32 18.50
N THR A 620 60.88 11.47 19.18
CA THR A 620 60.42 11.56 20.57
C THR A 620 58.92 11.27 20.74
N ASN A 621 58.13 11.35 19.67
CA ASN A 621 56.68 11.19 19.69
C ASN A 621 56.21 9.92 18.96
N LEU A 622 57.13 9.09 18.45
CA LEU A 622 56.80 7.83 17.76
C LEU A 622 56.10 6.82 18.67
N ILE A 623 56.46 6.79 19.96
CA ILE A 623 55.93 5.84 20.94
C ILE A 623 55.12 6.59 22.00
N TYR A 624 53.86 6.18 22.18
CA TYR A 624 53.02 6.62 23.27
C TYR A 624 53.12 5.60 24.41
N SER A 625 53.86 5.96 25.46
CA SER A 625 54.03 5.14 26.66
C SER A 625 52.92 5.39 27.70
N THR A 626 52.45 4.35 28.37
CA THR A 626 51.48 4.43 29.46
C THR A 626 51.82 3.37 30.51
N PRO A 627 51.30 3.48 31.75
CA PRO A 627 51.38 2.40 32.75
C PRO A 627 50.87 1.05 32.24
N ARG A 628 49.98 1.07 31.24
CA ARG A 628 49.40 -0.12 30.60
C ARG A 628 50.36 -0.75 29.60
N GLY A 629 51.06 0.07 28.83
CA GLY A 629 52.07 -0.37 27.88
C GLY A 629 52.54 0.72 26.92
N GLU A 630 53.49 0.34 26.08
CA GLU A 630 53.97 1.16 24.98
C GLU A 630 53.24 0.79 23.70
N ILE A 631 52.72 1.80 23.01
CA ILE A 631 52.02 1.64 21.74
C ILE A 631 52.55 2.66 20.74
N LEU A 632 52.65 2.27 19.47
CA LEU A 632 53.05 3.20 18.41
C LEU A 632 51.99 4.30 18.28
N SER A 633 52.41 5.57 18.27
CA SER A 633 51.51 6.72 18.30
C SER A 633 50.49 6.74 17.15
N ILE A 634 50.82 6.18 15.98
CA ILE A 634 49.88 6.05 14.86
C ILE A 634 48.79 4.99 15.13
N ILE A 635 49.13 3.90 15.82
CA ILE A 635 48.14 2.88 16.21
C ILE A 635 47.24 3.45 17.32
N HIS A 636 47.84 4.17 18.27
CA HIS A 636 47.10 4.90 19.30
C HIS A 636 46.15 5.95 18.70
N PHE A 637 46.57 6.66 17.66
CA PHE A 637 45.71 7.56 16.88
C PHE A 637 44.51 6.83 16.28
N LEU A 638 44.73 5.71 15.58
CA LEU A 638 43.65 4.95 14.93
C LEU A 638 42.69 4.33 15.94
N PHE A 639 43.22 3.72 17.00
CA PHE A 639 42.42 3.08 18.04
C PHE A 639 41.50 4.10 18.73
N ASN A 640 42.04 5.23 19.18
CA ASN A 640 41.25 6.25 19.87
C ASN A 640 40.35 7.06 18.91
N ALA A 641 40.64 7.07 17.60
CA ALA A 641 39.70 7.55 16.60
C ALA A 641 38.38 6.75 16.64
N LEU A 642 38.50 5.41 16.68
CA LEU A 642 37.35 4.51 16.77
C LEU A 642 36.60 4.69 18.09
N MET A 643 37.29 4.90 19.21
CA MET A 643 36.66 5.22 20.51
C MET A 643 35.76 6.46 20.43
N LYS A 644 36.24 7.52 19.77
CA LYS A 644 35.46 8.75 19.54
C LYS A 644 34.29 8.54 18.60
N VAL A 645 34.51 7.81 17.49
CA VAL A 645 33.44 7.45 16.55
C VAL A 645 32.34 6.66 17.26
N ILE A 646 32.70 5.69 18.10
CA ILE A 646 31.73 4.90 18.88
C ILE A 646 30.91 5.81 19.79
N CYS A 647 31.55 6.74 20.52
CA CYS A 647 30.83 7.70 21.36
C CYS A 647 29.80 8.52 20.55
N ALA A 648 30.20 9.05 19.39
CA ALA A 648 29.31 9.84 18.54
C ALA A 648 28.17 9.01 17.94
N VAL A 649 28.49 7.86 17.34
CA VAL A 649 27.51 6.96 16.68
C VAL A 649 26.51 6.39 17.68
N LEU A 650 26.91 6.21 18.94
CA LEU A 650 26.01 5.79 20.00
C LEU A 650 25.05 6.92 20.44
N THR A 651 25.53 8.16 20.44
CA THR A 651 24.82 9.31 20.99
C THR A 651 23.80 9.88 20.01
N PHE A 652 24.25 10.22 18.79
CA PHE A 652 23.51 11.14 17.92
C PHE A 652 22.33 10.52 17.16
N PRO A 653 22.38 9.27 16.67
CA PRO A 653 21.19 8.63 16.11
C PRO A 653 20.02 8.60 17.11
N ALA A 654 20.31 8.38 18.40
CA ALA A 654 19.30 8.43 19.45
C ALA A 654 18.76 9.84 19.69
N CYS A 655 19.63 10.85 19.64
CA CYS A 655 19.26 12.26 19.85
C CYS A 655 18.25 12.75 18.80
N ILE A 656 18.44 12.39 17.54
CA ILE A 656 17.59 12.89 16.44
C ILE A 656 16.39 12.00 16.14
N ALA A 657 16.30 10.80 16.73
CA ALA A 657 15.30 9.79 16.40
C ALA A 657 13.88 10.39 16.27
N GLU A 658 13.33 10.36 15.06
CA GLU A 658 11.95 10.76 14.69
C GLU A 658 11.57 12.24 14.82
N ARG A 659 12.45 13.11 15.35
CA ARG A 659 12.09 14.52 15.67
C ARG A 659 13.21 15.55 15.53
N GLY A 660 14.48 15.13 15.48
CA GLY A 660 15.62 16.03 15.35
C GLY A 660 16.06 16.18 13.89
N ARG A 661 16.48 17.38 13.52
CA ARG A 661 17.00 17.65 12.17
C ARG A 661 18.46 17.21 12.01
N VAL A 662 18.82 16.68 10.85
CA VAL A 662 20.14 16.06 10.60
C VAL A 662 21.23 17.13 10.44
N MET A 663 20.97 18.18 9.67
CA MET A 663 21.97 19.25 9.47
C MET A 663 22.35 19.99 10.77
N PRO A 664 21.40 20.43 11.62
CA PRO A 664 21.71 20.98 12.95
C PRO A 664 22.45 20.00 13.85
N MET A 665 22.15 18.70 13.76
CA MET A 665 22.87 17.67 14.50
C MET A 665 24.35 17.63 14.09
N PHE A 666 24.70 17.70 12.80
CA PHE A 666 26.12 17.72 12.39
C PHE A 666 26.88 18.95 12.89
N VAL A 667 26.23 20.12 12.91
CA VAL A 667 26.82 21.33 13.51
C VAL A 667 27.01 21.15 15.01
N PHE A 668 26.04 20.52 15.70
CA PHE A 668 26.18 20.21 17.12
C PHE A 668 27.30 19.20 17.37
N VAL A 669 27.41 18.13 16.56
CA VAL A 669 28.49 17.14 16.64
C VAL A 669 29.86 17.80 16.53
N PHE A 670 30.03 18.79 15.66
CA PHE A 670 31.28 19.54 15.54
C PHE A 670 31.68 20.24 16.84
N PHE A 671 30.77 21.03 17.43
CA PHE A 671 31.06 21.75 18.68
C PHE A 671 31.20 20.80 19.87
N TRP A 672 30.32 19.80 19.96
CA TRP A 672 30.39 18.73 20.95
C TRP A 672 31.73 17.99 20.87
N SER A 673 32.18 17.67 19.66
CA SER A 673 33.45 17.00 19.42
C SER A 673 34.63 17.82 19.94
N ALA A 674 34.68 19.10 19.58
CA ALA A 674 35.79 20.00 19.90
C ALA A 674 35.83 20.41 21.39
N LEU A 675 34.67 20.64 22.00
CA LEU A 675 34.55 21.34 23.29
C LEU A 675 33.88 20.50 24.39
N VAL A 676 33.31 19.34 24.07
CA VAL A 676 32.75 18.41 25.07
C VAL A 676 33.60 17.14 25.14
N TYR A 677 33.70 16.40 24.04
CA TYR A 677 34.43 15.13 24.01
C TYR A 677 35.93 15.34 24.23
N ASN A 678 36.59 16.19 23.42
CA ASN A 678 38.05 16.33 23.50
C ASN A 678 38.56 16.79 24.89
N PRO A 679 37.95 17.79 25.56
CA PRO A 679 38.37 18.18 26.91
C PRO A 679 38.17 17.06 27.93
N VAL A 680 37.01 16.39 27.94
CA VAL A 680 36.77 15.28 28.86
C VAL A 680 37.79 14.17 28.64
N THR A 681 38.04 13.75 27.40
CA THR A 681 39.08 12.77 27.09
C THR A 681 40.46 13.22 27.57
N TYR A 682 40.81 14.50 27.41
CA TYR A 682 42.06 15.05 27.92
C TYR A 682 42.18 14.90 29.44
N TRP A 683 41.10 15.13 30.19
CA TRP A 683 41.13 15.08 31.65
C TRP A 683 41.51 13.71 32.19
N PHE A 684 41.00 12.65 31.57
CA PHE A 684 41.16 11.26 32.04
C PHE A 684 42.31 10.51 31.36
N TRP A 685 42.51 10.68 30.04
CA TRP A 685 43.41 9.82 29.26
C TRP A 685 44.72 10.49 28.83
N ASN A 686 44.86 11.81 29.03
CA ASN A 686 46.14 12.48 28.84
C ASN A 686 46.98 12.40 30.11
N ARG A 687 48.31 12.28 29.98
CA ARG A 687 49.24 12.33 31.12
C ARG A 687 49.19 13.63 31.91
N SER A 688 48.85 14.74 31.24
CA SER A 688 48.75 16.07 31.84
C SER A 688 47.33 16.45 32.25
N GLY A 689 46.36 15.54 32.08
CA GLY A 689 44.99 15.72 32.50
C GLY A 689 44.85 15.77 34.03
N TRP A 690 43.99 16.65 34.54
CA TRP A 690 43.84 16.85 35.98
C TRP A 690 43.14 15.69 36.73
N LEU A 691 42.41 14.83 36.02
CA LEU A 691 41.79 13.60 36.55
C LEU A 691 42.59 12.34 36.21
N SER A 692 43.72 12.50 35.51
CA SER A 692 44.51 11.38 35.03
C SER A 692 45.25 10.73 36.20
N PRO A 693 45.25 9.39 36.29
CA PRO A 693 46.03 8.68 37.29
C PRO A 693 47.55 8.92 37.14
N GLN A 694 48.01 9.39 35.97
CA GLN A 694 49.44 9.61 35.68
C GLN A 694 49.98 10.95 36.24
N LEU A 695 49.12 11.89 36.59
CA LEU A 695 49.51 13.18 37.19
C LEU A 695 49.57 13.12 38.73
N ASP A 696 49.03 12.05 39.33
CA ASP A 696 49.00 11.77 40.77
C ASP A 696 48.37 12.89 41.64
N SER A 697 47.44 13.66 41.07
CA SER A 697 46.73 14.73 41.80
C SER A 697 45.33 14.29 42.24
N LEU A 698 44.54 13.74 41.32
CA LEU A 698 43.18 13.21 41.53
C LEU A 698 43.00 11.98 40.62
N PRO A 699 43.54 10.81 41.00
CA PRO A 699 43.66 9.66 40.10
C PRO A 699 42.30 8.98 39.90
N VAL A 700 41.53 9.41 38.89
CA VAL A 700 40.27 8.74 38.54
C VAL A 700 40.55 7.61 37.56
N LEU A 701 40.11 6.40 37.92
CA LEU A 701 40.30 5.20 37.12
C LEU A 701 39.21 5.10 36.05
N ASP A 702 39.62 5.19 34.79
CA ASP A 702 38.76 4.95 33.64
C ASP A 702 39.51 4.13 32.59
N PHE A 703 39.29 2.81 32.59
CA PHE A 703 40.05 1.89 31.75
C PHE A 703 39.75 2.07 30.26
N ALA A 704 38.47 1.94 29.88
CA ALA A 704 38.02 1.96 28.48
C ALA A 704 36.92 2.99 28.18
N GLY A 705 36.58 3.89 29.12
CA GLY A 705 35.74 5.06 28.83
C GLY A 705 34.36 5.03 29.46
N GLY A 706 34.26 4.61 30.72
CA GLY A 706 33.04 4.79 31.50
C GLY A 706 32.62 6.25 31.54
N ASN A 707 33.54 7.16 31.90
CA ASN A 707 33.25 8.60 31.90
C ASN A 707 33.41 9.18 30.50
N CYS A 708 34.53 8.89 29.82
CA CYS A 708 34.88 9.53 28.53
C CYS A 708 33.92 9.20 27.38
N ILE A 709 33.21 8.05 27.44
CA ILE A 709 32.34 7.60 26.36
C ILE A 709 30.90 7.49 26.85
N HIS A 710 30.63 6.72 27.91
CA HIS A 710 29.26 6.39 28.29
C HIS A 710 28.55 7.49 29.10
N VAL A 711 29.24 8.12 30.06
CA VAL A 711 28.69 9.29 30.76
C VAL A 711 28.55 10.46 29.80
N VAL A 712 29.58 10.72 28.96
CA VAL A 712 29.50 11.75 27.92
C VAL A 712 28.33 11.50 26.97
N SER A 713 28.16 10.30 26.43
CA SER A 713 27.04 10.00 25.52
C SER A 713 25.68 10.13 26.21
N GLY A 714 25.54 9.57 27.42
CA GLY A 714 24.30 9.57 28.18
C GLY A 714 23.83 10.98 28.54
N PHE A 715 24.72 11.84 29.05
CA PHE A 715 24.35 13.20 29.43
C PHE A 715 24.21 14.14 28.23
N THR A 716 24.90 13.86 27.12
CA THR A 716 24.66 14.56 25.85
C THR A 716 23.26 14.22 25.33
N ALA A 717 22.88 12.93 25.34
CA ALA A 717 21.56 12.48 24.94
C ALA A 717 20.46 13.03 25.85
N LEU A 718 20.71 13.11 27.16
CA LEU A 718 19.79 13.75 28.12
C LEU A 718 19.59 15.24 27.80
N ALA A 719 20.68 16.00 27.59
CA ALA A 719 20.60 17.42 27.25
C ALA A 719 19.85 17.65 25.94
N TYR A 720 20.14 16.84 24.93
CA TYR A 720 19.47 16.90 23.63
C TYR A 720 17.98 16.57 23.73
N SER A 721 17.63 15.51 24.45
CA SER A 721 16.24 15.09 24.67
C SER A 721 15.46 16.10 25.51
N TYR A 722 16.10 16.72 26.50
CA TYR A 722 15.54 17.82 27.28
C TYR A 722 15.24 19.02 26.38
N TYR A 723 16.18 19.41 25.52
CA TYR A 723 16.01 20.53 24.60
C TYR A 723 14.89 20.30 23.59
N LEU A 724 14.83 19.11 23.00
CA LEU A 724 13.79 18.75 22.04
C LEU A 724 12.39 18.67 22.66
N GLY A 725 12.29 18.32 23.95
CA GLY A 725 11.03 18.16 24.66
C GLY A 725 10.35 16.78 24.48
N PRO A 726 9.38 16.44 25.35
CA PRO A 726 8.76 15.11 25.40
C PRO A 726 7.88 14.78 24.18
N ARG A 727 7.77 13.48 23.87
CA ARG A 727 6.77 12.92 22.94
C ARG A 727 5.44 12.65 23.65
N ASN A 728 4.34 12.54 22.89
CA ASN A 728 3.04 12.17 23.46
C ASN A 728 3.07 10.76 24.06
N THR A 729 2.76 10.68 25.35
CA THR A 729 2.78 9.44 26.13
C THR A 729 1.77 8.40 25.63
N LYS A 730 0.65 8.82 25.01
CA LYS A 730 -0.34 7.91 24.40
C LYS A 730 0.19 7.21 23.15
N LEU A 731 1.13 7.82 22.44
CA LEU A 731 1.81 7.20 21.29
C LEU A 731 2.96 6.25 21.71
N LEU A 732 3.57 6.48 22.88
CA LEU A 732 4.68 5.67 23.42
C LEU A 732 4.25 4.27 23.91
N HIS A 733 3.01 4.10 24.37
CA HIS A 733 2.53 2.81 24.89
C HIS A 733 2.43 1.70 23.82
N ASN A 734 2.49 2.09 22.54
CA ASN A 734 2.48 1.20 21.36
C ASN A 734 3.87 1.02 20.73
N TYR A 735 4.96 1.41 21.40
CA TYR A 735 6.30 1.29 20.85
C TYR A 735 6.75 -0.18 20.81
N ARG A 736 6.43 -0.87 19.72
CA ARG A 736 7.02 -2.16 19.33
C ARG A 736 8.24 -1.89 18.45
N SER A 737 9.29 -2.69 18.61
CA SER A 737 10.45 -2.68 17.71
C SER A 737 10.01 -2.79 16.25
N SER A 738 10.54 -1.96 15.37
CA SER A 738 10.24 -2.04 13.92
C SER A 738 10.70 -3.36 13.31
N ASN A 739 11.79 -3.95 13.82
CA ASN A 739 12.30 -5.25 13.41
C ASN A 739 13.17 -5.88 14.52
N ASN A 740 12.65 -6.92 15.18
CA ASN A 740 13.37 -7.64 16.24
C ASN A 740 14.68 -8.31 15.75
N SER A 741 14.76 -8.68 14.47
CA SER A 741 15.94 -9.36 13.91
C SER A 741 17.15 -8.44 13.83
N ASN A 742 16.95 -7.18 13.39
CA ASN A 742 18.04 -6.20 13.30
C ASN A 742 18.61 -5.84 14.68
N MET A 743 17.76 -5.79 15.70
CA MET A 743 18.21 -5.56 17.07
C MET A 743 19.11 -6.70 17.56
N ILE A 744 18.73 -7.96 17.31
CA ILE A 744 19.53 -9.12 17.72
C ILE A 744 20.87 -9.14 16.96
N ILE A 745 20.85 -8.89 15.64
CA ILE A 745 22.08 -8.78 14.84
C ILE A 745 22.98 -7.66 15.36
N GLY A 746 22.40 -6.49 15.65
CA GLY A 746 23.10 -5.35 16.24
C GLY A 746 23.73 -5.70 17.60
N MET A 747 22.98 -6.36 18.48
CA MET A 747 23.50 -6.84 19.77
C MET A 747 24.71 -7.77 19.58
N CYS A 748 24.66 -8.72 18.63
CA CYS A 748 25.78 -9.61 18.35
C CYS A 748 27.04 -8.85 17.90
N PHE A 749 26.89 -7.87 17.00
CA PHE A 749 28.02 -7.03 16.57
C PHE A 749 28.56 -6.16 17.70
N ILE A 750 27.69 -5.60 18.53
CA ILE A 750 28.05 -4.81 19.70
C ILE A 750 28.85 -5.67 20.67
N VAL A 751 28.37 -6.85 21.07
CA VAL A 751 29.07 -7.75 22.01
C VAL A 751 30.45 -8.13 21.48
N TYR A 752 30.55 -8.54 20.22
CA TYR A 752 31.84 -8.93 19.62
C TYR A 752 32.81 -7.75 19.51
N GLY A 753 32.31 -6.59 19.06
CA GLY A 753 33.11 -5.35 18.99
C GLY A 753 33.56 -4.86 20.36
N TRP A 754 32.73 -5.02 21.39
CA TRP A 754 33.02 -4.57 22.75
C TRP A 754 34.20 -5.33 23.38
N CYS A 755 34.38 -6.60 23.03
CA CYS A 755 35.57 -7.35 23.43
C CYS A 755 36.84 -6.64 22.95
N GLY A 756 36.89 -6.22 21.67
CA GLY A 756 38.02 -5.45 21.12
C GLY A 756 38.16 -4.05 21.73
N PHE A 757 37.03 -3.40 22.01
CA PHE A 757 36.97 -2.07 22.63
C PHE A 757 37.63 -2.02 24.01
N ILE A 758 37.28 -2.95 24.91
CA ILE A 758 37.86 -2.96 26.27
C ILE A 758 39.26 -3.58 26.25
N THR A 759 39.43 -4.74 25.61
CA THR A 759 40.74 -5.43 25.63
C THR A 759 41.84 -4.62 24.93
N GLY A 760 41.50 -3.86 23.88
CA GLY A 760 42.44 -2.99 23.18
C GLY A 760 43.02 -1.86 24.05
N CYS A 761 42.33 -1.48 25.13
CA CYS A 761 42.80 -0.46 26.08
C CYS A 761 43.94 -0.93 27.00
N ASP A 762 44.29 -2.24 26.96
CA ASP A 762 45.47 -2.82 27.63
C ASP A 762 46.78 -2.53 26.86
N TYR A 763 46.69 -2.18 25.56
CA TYR A 763 47.81 -1.89 24.65
C TYR A 763 48.89 -2.98 24.51
N LYS A 764 48.72 -4.12 25.19
CA LYS A 764 49.58 -5.30 25.15
C LYS A 764 48.72 -6.52 24.85
N PHE A 765 49.34 -7.52 24.25
CA PHE A 765 48.73 -8.84 24.10
C PHE A 765 49.30 -9.76 25.17
N SER A 766 48.53 -10.02 26.22
CA SER A 766 48.96 -10.83 27.37
C SER A 766 47.82 -11.68 27.93
N THR A 767 48.09 -12.49 28.96
CA THR A 767 47.07 -13.28 29.65
C THR A 767 45.96 -12.41 30.25
N ILE A 768 46.27 -11.18 30.69
CA ILE A 768 45.25 -10.27 31.25
C ILE A 768 44.23 -9.85 30.19
N THR A 769 44.63 -9.75 28.92
CA THR A 769 43.76 -9.48 27.78
C THR A 769 42.61 -10.50 27.68
N PHE A 770 42.91 -11.79 27.91
CA PHE A 770 41.90 -12.85 27.89
C PHE A 770 41.00 -12.82 29.14
N TYR A 771 41.52 -12.41 30.30
CA TYR A 771 40.72 -12.22 31.51
C TYR A 771 39.74 -11.06 31.35
N ILE A 772 40.20 -9.93 30.78
CA ILE A 772 39.35 -8.79 30.43
C ILE A 772 38.23 -9.22 29.48
N MET A 773 38.55 -9.98 28.43
CA MET A 773 37.56 -10.48 27.47
C MET A 773 36.51 -11.37 28.14
N THR A 774 36.95 -12.31 28.96
CA THR A 774 36.06 -13.23 29.68
C THR A 774 35.15 -12.49 30.65
N ASN A 775 35.70 -11.53 31.40
CA ASN A 775 34.95 -10.70 32.34
C ASN A 775 33.92 -9.80 31.63
N THR A 776 34.27 -9.26 30.46
CA THR A 776 33.34 -8.48 29.63
C THR A 776 32.10 -9.31 29.28
N LEU A 777 32.30 -10.55 28.82
CA LEU A 777 31.22 -11.46 28.46
C LEU A 777 30.40 -11.93 29.66
N LEU A 778 31.04 -12.23 30.80
CA LEU A 778 30.36 -12.62 32.04
C LEU A 778 29.48 -11.49 32.59
N SER A 779 29.97 -10.25 32.53
CA SER A 779 29.19 -9.08 32.93
C SER A 779 27.97 -8.86 32.03
N ALA A 780 28.17 -8.95 30.71
CA ALA A 780 27.09 -8.84 29.73
C ALA A 780 26.01 -9.93 29.92
N ALA A 781 26.41 -11.19 30.05
CA ALA A 781 25.48 -12.31 30.21
C ALA A 781 24.68 -12.21 31.52
N SER A 782 25.34 -11.90 32.64
CA SER A 782 24.66 -11.76 33.93
C SER A 782 23.68 -10.59 33.94
N ALA A 783 24.01 -9.46 33.31
CA ALA A 783 23.10 -8.32 33.17
C ALA A 783 21.87 -8.63 32.30
N GLY A 784 22.07 -9.33 31.17
CA GLY A 784 20.99 -9.80 30.29
C GLY A 784 20.00 -10.71 31.02
N VAL A 785 20.50 -11.65 31.83
CA VAL A 785 19.67 -12.54 32.65
C VAL A 785 18.89 -11.76 33.71
N VAL A 786 19.54 -10.85 34.44
CA VAL A 786 18.89 -10.07 35.51
C VAL A 786 17.80 -9.15 34.95
N TRP A 787 18.08 -8.41 33.89
CA TRP A 787 17.07 -7.55 33.25
C TRP A 787 15.88 -8.37 32.77
N CYS A 788 16.14 -9.47 32.05
CA CYS A 788 15.09 -10.34 31.56
C CYS A 788 14.26 -10.96 32.70
N ALA A 789 14.88 -11.29 33.84
CA ALA A 789 14.17 -11.80 35.01
C ALA A 789 13.26 -10.75 35.66
N ILE A 790 13.72 -9.50 35.76
CA ILE A 790 12.92 -8.38 36.26
C ILE A 790 11.69 -8.15 35.38
N ASP A 791 11.89 -8.07 34.06
CA ASP A 791 10.78 -7.85 33.11
C ASP A 791 9.85 -9.06 33.06
N TYR A 792 10.37 -10.30 33.12
CA TYR A 792 9.55 -11.50 33.22
C TYR A 792 8.64 -11.48 34.46
N TYR A 793 9.17 -11.03 35.61
CA TYR A 793 8.38 -10.88 36.83
C TYR A 793 7.30 -9.80 36.70
N ASN A 794 7.61 -8.68 36.04
CA ASN A 794 6.69 -7.56 35.87
C ASN A 794 5.70 -7.72 34.69
N SER A 795 5.90 -8.69 33.79
CA SER A 795 5.14 -8.90 32.55
C SER A 795 3.71 -9.48 32.71
N ALA A 796 3.09 -9.39 33.89
CA ALA A 796 1.81 -10.06 34.18
C ALA A 796 0.64 -9.50 33.34
N THR A 797 0.37 -10.12 32.19
CA THR A 797 -0.89 -9.93 31.45
C THR A 797 -1.94 -10.95 31.93
N PRO A 798 -3.18 -10.53 32.26
CA PRO A 798 -4.25 -11.45 32.58
C PRO A 798 -4.59 -12.30 31.34
N LEU A 799 -4.70 -13.62 31.49
CA LEU A 799 -5.22 -14.48 30.42
C LEU A 799 -6.71 -14.18 30.24
N GLU A 800 -7.09 -13.71 29.05
CA GLU A 800 -8.47 -13.87 28.58
C GLU A 800 -8.77 -15.37 28.55
N GLY A 801 -9.91 -15.74 29.14
CA GLY A 801 -10.26 -17.13 29.45
C GLY A 801 -10.25 -18.02 28.21
N GLU A 802 -9.66 -19.20 28.36
CA GLU A 802 -9.90 -20.34 27.49
C GLU A 802 -11.42 -20.49 27.32
N GLU A 803 -11.87 -20.38 26.08
CA GLU A 803 -13.19 -20.82 25.65
C GLU A 803 -13.38 -22.25 26.15
N MET A 804 -14.32 -22.40 27.07
CA MET A 804 -14.86 -23.70 27.41
C MET A 804 -15.63 -24.15 26.17
N ASN A 805 -15.01 -25.00 25.35
CA ASN A 805 -15.69 -25.86 24.38
C ASN A 805 -16.85 -26.54 25.12
N GLN A 806 -18.05 -25.98 25.00
CA GLN A 806 -19.27 -26.73 25.16
C GLN A 806 -19.78 -26.97 23.77
N ASP A 807 -19.55 -28.20 23.31
CA ASP A 807 -20.28 -28.82 22.23
C ASP A 807 -21.78 -28.62 22.52
N ILE A 808 -22.41 -27.67 21.84
CA ILE A 808 -23.87 -27.55 21.83
C ILE A 808 -24.35 -28.58 20.81
N GLU A 809 -24.52 -29.83 21.28
CA GLU A 809 -25.45 -30.75 20.67
C GLU A 809 -26.83 -30.08 20.69
N LEU A 810 -27.39 -29.91 19.49
CA LEU A 810 -28.76 -29.46 19.28
C LEU A 810 -29.72 -30.54 19.78
N GLU A 811 -30.06 -30.49 21.06
CA GLU A 811 -31.23 -31.18 21.59
C GLU A 811 -32.46 -30.27 21.47
N THR A 812 -33.36 -30.72 20.59
CA THR A 812 -34.73 -30.25 20.42
C THR A 812 -35.47 -30.26 21.74
N LEU A 813 -36.01 -29.10 22.17
CA LEU A 813 -36.97 -29.06 23.27
C LEU A 813 -38.21 -28.23 22.89
N GLU A 814 -39.34 -28.93 22.95
CA GLU A 814 -40.71 -28.45 22.86
C GLU A 814 -41.07 -27.49 24.02
N PRO A 815 -42.15 -26.70 23.89
CA PRO A 815 -42.50 -25.72 24.90
C PRO A 815 -43.44 -26.34 25.94
N GLU A 816 -42.97 -26.55 27.16
CA GLU A 816 -43.88 -26.67 28.31
C GLU A 816 -43.52 -25.75 29.47
N ASN A 817 -44.62 -25.29 30.07
CA ASN A 817 -44.78 -24.32 31.13
C ASN A 817 -43.96 -24.59 32.42
N ILE A 818 -44.02 -23.58 33.30
CA ILE A 818 -44.22 -23.67 34.76
C ILE A 818 -43.14 -22.95 35.59
N THR A 819 -43.50 -21.70 35.92
CA THR A 819 -43.43 -20.99 37.22
C THR A 819 -42.16 -20.96 38.07
N MET A 820 -41.90 -19.73 38.53
CA MET A 820 -41.10 -19.30 39.67
C MET A 820 -41.07 -20.29 40.86
N SER A 821 -39.87 -20.56 41.36
CA SER A 821 -39.68 -20.68 42.80
C SER A 821 -38.32 -20.10 43.22
N THR A 822 -38.41 -19.33 44.30
CA THR A 822 -37.37 -18.62 45.04
C THR A 822 -36.46 -19.54 45.83
N ASN A 823 -35.27 -19.00 46.16
CA ASN A 823 -34.28 -19.44 47.15
C ASN A 823 -33.19 -20.41 46.65
N ARG A 824 -32.03 -19.83 46.32
CA ARG A 824 -30.76 -20.46 46.69
C ARG A 824 -29.74 -19.41 47.14
N SER A 825 -29.31 -19.64 48.37
CA SER A 825 -28.20 -19.05 49.12
C SER A 825 -27.02 -18.55 48.28
N LEU A 826 -26.53 -17.35 48.63
CA LEU A 826 -25.18 -16.88 48.34
C LEU A 826 -24.15 -17.91 48.87
N ASN A 827 -23.72 -18.82 48.01
CA ASN A 827 -22.40 -19.41 48.13
C ASN A 827 -21.45 -18.51 47.36
N THR A 828 -20.67 -17.72 48.07
CA THR A 828 -19.47 -17.06 47.55
C THR A 828 -18.47 -18.14 47.14
N THR A 829 -18.59 -18.64 45.91
CA THR A 829 -17.48 -19.31 45.24
C THR A 829 -16.39 -18.27 45.07
N LYS A 830 -15.26 -18.47 45.76
CA LYS A 830 -14.00 -17.76 45.52
C LYS A 830 -13.79 -17.65 44.01
N GLN A 831 -13.85 -16.43 43.48
CA GLN A 831 -13.37 -16.15 42.13
C GLN A 831 -11.93 -16.65 42.07
N LYS A 832 -11.69 -17.67 41.24
CA LYS A 832 -10.34 -18.11 40.90
C LYS A 832 -9.70 -16.95 40.15
N GLU A 833 -8.64 -16.37 40.71
CA GLU A 833 -7.87 -15.31 40.04
C GLU A 833 -7.52 -15.75 38.60
N PRO A 834 -7.62 -14.84 37.61
CA PRO A 834 -7.25 -15.15 36.24
C PRO A 834 -5.80 -15.59 36.21
N ARG A 835 -5.52 -16.75 35.60
CA ARG A 835 -4.14 -17.22 35.41
C ARG A 835 -3.38 -16.12 34.65
N GLN A 836 -2.26 -15.65 35.18
CA GLN A 836 -1.42 -14.66 34.51
C GLN A 836 -0.40 -15.38 33.62
N ARG A 837 -0.24 -14.98 32.36
CA ARG A 837 0.86 -15.46 31.51
C ARG A 837 1.99 -14.46 31.55
N ARG A 838 3.17 -14.90 32.01
CA ARG A 838 4.42 -14.14 31.96
C ARG A 838 5.11 -14.37 30.62
N THR A 839 5.70 -13.34 30.05
CA THR A 839 6.35 -13.39 28.73
C THR A 839 7.85 -13.10 28.85
N LEU A 840 8.66 -13.82 28.06
CA LEU A 840 10.10 -13.57 27.93
C LEU A 840 10.33 -12.58 26.78
N SER A 841 11.11 -11.52 27.02
CA SER A 841 11.36 -10.44 26.06
C SER A 841 12.80 -10.43 25.58
N MET A 842 13.02 -10.62 24.28
CA MET A 842 14.36 -10.51 23.68
C MET A 842 14.90 -9.08 23.70
N ILE A 843 14.02 -8.07 23.66
CA ILE A 843 14.41 -6.67 23.80
C ILE A 843 15.02 -6.44 25.18
N SER A 844 14.35 -6.96 26.21
CA SER A 844 14.79 -6.88 27.61
C SER A 844 16.15 -7.57 27.81
N PHE A 845 16.33 -8.76 27.23
CA PHE A 845 17.62 -9.45 27.27
C PHE A 845 18.72 -8.64 26.58
N SER A 846 18.47 -8.14 25.37
CA SER A 846 19.45 -7.34 24.60
C SER A 846 19.84 -6.05 25.31
N SER A 847 18.89 -5.29 25.86
CA SER A 847 19.17 -4.07 26.64
C SER A 847 19.98 -4.38 27.91
N GLY A 848 19.66 -5.48 28.59
CA GLY A 848 20.43 -5.96 29.74
C GLY A 848 21.87 -6.31 29.39
N VAL A 849 22.10 -7.01 28.27
CA VAL A 849 23.44 -7.34 27.76
C VAL A 849 24.28 -6.07 27.55
N ILE A 850 23.70 -5.04 26.92
CA ILE A 850 24.40 -3.76 26.71
C ILE A 850 24.73 -3.08 28.04
N CYS A 851 23.83 -3.09 29.01
CA CYS A 851 24.11 -2.53 30.34
C CYS A 851 25.29 -3.21 31.04
N GLY A 852 25.38 -4.54 30.96
CA GLY A 852 26.53 -5.26 31.52
C GLY A 852 27.85 -4.86 30.86
N LEU A 853 27.86 -4.68 29.54
CA LEU A 853 29.03 -4.18 28.81
C LEU A 853 29.43 -2.76 29.25
N VAL A 854 28.46 -1.86 29.39
CA VAL A 854 28.70 -0.47 29.84
C VAL A 854 29.26 -0.43 31.25
N VAL A 855 28.63 -1.11 32.21
CA VAL A 855 29.04 -1.08 33.62
C VAL A 855 30.46 -1.63 33.79
N PHE A 856 30.85 -2.64 33.01
CA PHE A 856 32.19 -3.22 33.07
C PHE A 856 33.28 -2.34 32.44
N THR A 857 32.93 -1.46 31.51
CA THR A 857 33.86 -0.65 30.71
C THR A 857 34.90 0.16 31.52
N PRO A 858 34.53 0.94 32.55
CA PRO A 858 35.54 1.65 33.35
C PRO A 858 36.45 0.72 34.15
N GLY A 859 36.00 -0.51 34.45
CA GLY A 859 36.72 -1.48 35.27
C GLY A 859 37.78 -2.24 34.50
N GLY A 860 37.44 -2.78 33.32
CA GLY A 860 38.36 -3.45 32.41
C GLY A 860 39.52 -4.19 33.09
N GLY A 861 40.75 -3.74 32.84
CA GLY A 861 41.96 -4.34 33.44
C GLY A 861 42.09 -4.20 34.95
N TYR A 862 41.52 -3.15 35.57
CA TYR A 862 41.63 -2.91 37.02
C TYR A 862 40.90 -3.93 37.88
N ILE A 863 39.95 -4.68 37.31
CA ILE A 863 39.16 -5.69 38.04
C ILE A 863 39.34 -7.10 37.46
N SER A 864 40.26 -7.25 36.49
CA SER A 864 40.46 -8.50 35.76
C SER A 864 41.70 -9.24 36.24
N SER A 865 41.50 -10.33 36.97
CA SER A 865 42.55 -11.28 37.36
C SER A 865 42.00 -12.71 37.35
N ASP A 866 42.90 -13.70 37.36
CA ASP A 866 42.61 -15.14 37.40
C ASP A 866 41.68 -15.55 38.56
N LYS A 867 41.70 -14.79 39.67
CA LYS A 867 40.89 -15.05 40.88
C LYS A 867 39.63 -14.18 40.99
N SER A 868 39.40 -13.24 40.07
CA SER A 868 38.41 -12.17 40.24
C SER A 868 37.24 -12.20 39.25
N PHE A 869 37.00 -13.34 38.58
CA PHE A 869 35.86 -13.46 37.65
C PHE A 869 34.49 -13.17 38.28
N TRP A 870 34.34 -13.42 39.59
CA TRP A 870 33.10 -13.11 40.30
C TRP A 870 32.79 -11.61 40.33
N LYS A 871 33.81 -10.73 40.31
CA LYS A 871 33.62 -9.27 40.34
C LYS A 871 32.83 -8.81 39.10
N SER A 872 33.11 -9.37 37.92
CA SER A 872 32.41 -9.00 36.68
C SER A 872 30.94 -9.43 36.65
N VAL A 873 30.62 -10.56 37.29
CA VAL A 873 29.23 -11.01 37.51
C VAL A 873 28.48 -10.05 38.42
N VAL A 874 29.12 -9.56 39.49
CA VAL A 874 28.52 -8.54 40.37
C VAL A 874 28.25 -7.24 39.60
N PHE A 875 29.21 -6.79 38.77
CA PHE A 875 29.01 -5.64 37.88
C PHE A 875 27.81 -5.85 36.95
N GLY A 876 27.67 -7.03 36.36
CA GLY A 876 26.56 -7.34 35.46
C GLY A 876 25.21 -7.39 36.18
N ILE A 877 25.14 -8.01 37.36
CA ILE A 877 23.90 -8.05 38.16
C ILE A 877 23.45 -6.63 38.53
N ILE A 878 24.37 -5.81 39.06
CA ILE A 878 24.07 -4.43 39.45
C ILE A 878 23.71 -3.61 38.20
N GLY A 879 24.41 -3.79 37.09
CA GLY A 879 24.14 -3.10 35.83
C GLY A 879 22.79 -3.44 35.22
N GLY A 880 22.43 -4.72 35.18
CA GLY A 880 21.12 -5.16 34.69
C GLY A 880 19.97 -4.61 35.54
N ALA A 881 20.11 -4.61 36.87
CA ALA A 881 19.10 -4.07 37.77
C ALA A 881 19.00 -2.53 37.68
N THR A 882 20.12 -1.83 37.75
CA THR A 882 20.15 -0.36 37.72
C THR A 882 19.73 0.19 36.38
N GLY A 883 20.20 -0.40 35.27
CA GLY A 883 19.80 -0.03 33.92
C GLY A 883 18.29 -0.20 33.69
N ASN A 884 17.71 -1.33 34.14
CA ASN A 884 16.27 -1.58 34.01
C ASN A 884 15.47 -0.50 34.75
N LEU A 885 15.80 -0.26 36.03
CA LEU A 885 15.12 0.75 36.86
C LEU A 885 15.30 2.17 36.29
N ALA A 886 16.48 2.48 35.73
CA ALA A 886 16.78 3.78 35.14
C ALA A 886 15.92 4.11 33.91
N THR A 887 15.46 3.10 33.14
CA THR A 887 14.53 3.36 32.03
C THR A 887 13.19 3.93 32.51
N GLY A 888 12.82 3.72 33.78
CA GLY A 888 11.65 4.34 34.39
C GLY A 888 11.79 5.85 34.60
N LEU A 889 13.03 6.37 34.64
CA LEU A 889 13.30 7.77 34.99
C LEU A 889 12.76 8.76 33.94
N LYS A 890 12.65 8.35 32.68
CA LYS A 890 12.07 9.16 31.59
C LYS A 890 10.61 9.55 31.87
N TYR A 891 9.84 8.67 32.50
CA TYR A 891 8.45 8.94 32.88
C TYR A 891 8.34 9.91 34.05
N TYR A 892 9.27 9.82 35.01
CA TYR A 892 9.31 10.70 36.17
C TYR A 892 9.79 12.11 35.81
N LEU A 893 10.89 12.20 35.03
CA LEU A 893 11.48 13.46 34.60
C LEU A 893 10.73 14.14 33.46
N LYS A 894 9.79 13.43 32.81
CA LYS A 894 9.11 13.86 31.57
C LYS A 894 10.10 14.28 30.47
N ILE A 895 11.27 13.63 30.44
CA ILE A 895 12.26 13.80 29.39
C ILE A 895 12.23 12.51 28.58
N ASP A 896 11.90 12.62 27.31
CA ASP A 896 11.76 11.46 26.43
C ASP A 896 13.12 11.08 25.83
N ASP A 897 13.86 10.21 26.52
CA ASP A 897 15.07 9.57 25.98
C ASP A 897 14.68 8.46 24.99
N SER A 898 14.94 8.71 23.71
CA SER A 898 14.31 7.96 22.62
C SER A 898 14.76 6.49 22.49
N LEU A 899 16.02 6.21 22.80
CA LEU A 899 16.61 4.86 22.76
C LEU A 899 17.20 4.45 24.12
N ASP A 900 16.77 5.12 25.20
CA ASP A 900 17.26 4.87 26.55
C ASP A 900 18.80 5.02 26.69
N ILE A 901 19.44 5.91 25.91
CA ILE A 901 20.90 6.12 25.96
C ILE A 901 21.34 6.70 27.30
N PHE A 902 20.57 7.62 27.87
CA PHE A 902 20.86 8.15 29.19
C PHE A 902 20.76 7.07 30.27
N ALA A 903 19.75 6.20 30.20
CA ALA A 903 19.59 5.10 31.16
C ALA A 903 20.70 4.04 31.01
N ILE A 904 20.94 3.56 29.78
CA ILE A 904 21.85 2.44 29.49
C ILE A 904 23.32 2.88 29.49
N HIS A 905 23.65 4.10 29.07
CA HIS A 905 25.04 4.57 29.01
C HIS A 905 25.36 5.57 30.11
N GLY A 906 24.51 6.56 30.34
CA GLY A 906 24.73 7.58 31.37
C GLY A 906 24.75 6.98 32.77
N ILE A 907 23.62 6.41 33.20
CA ILE A 907 23.47 5.85 34.56
C ILE A 907 24.38 4.64 34.77
N CYS A 908 24.38 3.67 33.86
CA CYS A 908 25.27 2.51 33.96
C CYS A 908 26.76 2.92 33.90
N GLY A 909 27.13 3.96 33.14
CA GLY A 909 28.50 4.48 33.11
C GLY A 909 28.94 5.04 34.48
N ILE A 910 28.05 5.80 35.15
CA ILE A 910 28.27 6.26 36.53
C ILE A 910 28.41 5.08 37.47
N VAL A 911 27.45 4.14 37.43
CA VAL A 911 27.45 2.95 38.30
C VAL A 911 28.73 2.14 38.11
N GLY A 912 29.15 1.90 36.87
CA GLY A 912 30.41 1.25 36.56
C GLY A 912 31.60 2.00 37.16
N SER A 913 31.69 3.32 36.98
CA SER A 913 32.78 4.13 37.51
C SER A 913 32.86 4.06 39.04
N LEU A 914 31.71 4.09 39.73
CA LEU A 914 31.64 3.96 41.19
C LEU A 914 32.03 2.55 41.66
N LEU A 915 31.59 1.51 40.95
CA LEU A 915 31.97 0.13 41.27
C LEU A 915 33.47 -0.10 41.11
N VAL A 916 34.14 0.57 40.18
CA VAL A 916 35.62 0.55 40.10
C VAL A 916 36.26 1.09 41.37
N GLY A 917 35.70 2.15 41.96
CA GLY A 917 36.18 2.70 43.23
C GLY A 917 36.09 1.72 44.41
N ILE A 918 35.23 0.72 44.30
CA ILE A 918 35.07 -0.34 45.30
C ILE A 918 35.98 -1.54 44.97
N PHE A 919 35.91 -2.04 43.73
CA PHE A 919 36.40 -3.37 43.37
C PHE A 919 37.76 -3.41 42.66
N ALA A 920 38.34 -2.26 42.31
CA ALA A 920 39.65 -2.19 41.65
C ALA A 920 40.76 -2.84 42.48
N ASP A 921 41.60 -3.62 41.80
CA ASP A 921 42.86 -4.17 42.32
C ASP A 921 44.01 -3.18 42.07
N SER A 922 45.05 -3.25 42.91
CA SER A 922 46.27 -2.47 42.70
C SER A 922 46.99 -2.96 41.44
N SER A 923 46.83 -2.21 40.36
CA SER A 923 47.28 -2.55 39.00
C SER A 923 47.44 -1.29 38.15
N TYR A 924 48.34 -1.31 37.17
CA TYR A 924 48.61 -0.18 36.25
C TYR A 924 48.84 1.16 36.97
N ASP A 925 49.73 1.17 37.96
CA ASP A 925 50.08 2.31 38.83
C ASP A 925 48.93 2.86 39.69
N SER A 926 47.86 2.07 39.89
CA SER A 926 46.78 2.38 40.84
C SER A 926 47.00 1.70 42.20
N GLU A 927 46.63 2.39 43.28
CA GLU A 927 46.55 1.82 44.64
C GLU A 927 45.33 0.89 44.82
N GLY A 928 44.45 0.81 43.83
CA GLY A 928 43.23 -0.01 43.84
C GLY A 928 42.03 0.70 44.49
N GLY A 929 40.98 -0.06 44.79
CA GLY A 929 39.76 0.44 45.43
C GLY A 929 39.62 -0.05 46.87
N TRP A 930 38.38 -0.05 47.37
CA TRP A 930 38.05 -0.52 48.73
C TRP A 930 38.55 -1.94 49.03
N VAL A 931 38.43 -2.85 48.05
CA VAL A 931 38.89 -4.24 48.19
C VAL A 931 40.42 -4.34 48.35
N ALA A 932 41.16 -3.35 47.85
CA ALA A 932 42.61 -3.24 48.01
C ALA A 932 43.03 -2.40 49.24
N GLY A 933 42.08 -1.84 50.00
CA GLY A 933 42.33 -0.99 51.16
C GLY A 933 42.45 0.51 50.86
N HIS A 934 42.30 0.94 49.60
CA HIS A 934 42.36 2.34 49.19
C HIS A 934 40.95 2.98 49.12
N TRP A 935 40.44 3.42 50.27
CA TRP A 935 39.06 3.89 50.41
C TRP A 935 38.74 5.19 49.67
N VAL A 936 39.75 6.05 49.49
CA VAL A 936 39.63 7.36 48.86
C VAL A 936 39.27 7.24 47.38
N GLN A 937 39.61 6.11 46.73
CA GLN A 937 39.32 5.87 45.32
C GLN A 937 37.86 6.12 44.95
N PHE A 938 36.92 5.67 45.79
CA PHE A 938 35.50 5.89 45.56
C PHE A 938 35.13 7.38 45.46
N GLY A 939 35.75 8.22 46.28
CA GLY A 939 35.59 9.68 46.23
C GLY A 939 36.11 10.27 44.93
N TYR A 940 37.24 9.79 44.42
CA TYR A 940 37.77 10.20 43.11
C TYR A 940 36.84 9.81 41.96
N GLN A 941 36.31 8.58 41.96
CA GLN A 941 35.34 8.14 40.95
C GLN A 941 34.06 8.99 40.98
N LEU A 942 33.53 9.27 42.18
CA LEU A 942 32.36 10.12 42.35
C LEU A 942 32.59 11.53 41.83
N LEU A 943 33.74 12.13 42.15
CA LEU A 943 34.13 13.45 41.65
C LEU A 943 34.22 13.45 40.11
N GLY A 944 34.92 12.47 39.53
CA GLY A 944 35.09 12.35 38.10
C GLY A 944 33.76 12.23 37.36
N SER A 945 32.86 11.37 37.84
CA SER A 945 31.51 11.24 37.27
C SER A 945 30.69 12.52 37.46
N ALA A 946 30.66 13.12 38.64
CA ALA A 946 29.87 14.33 38.90
C ALA A 946 30.30 15.51 38.02
N VAL A 947 31.61 15.76 37.90
CA VAL A 947 32.14 16.85 37.07
C VAL A 947 31.85 16.58 35.60
N THR A 948 32.01 15.34 35.13
CA THR A 948 31.68 14.96 33.75
C THR A 948 30.19 15.18 33.45
N CYS A 949 29.30 14.72 34.33
CA CYS A 949 27.85 14.89 34.18
C CYS A 949 27.46 16.36 34.04
N VAL A 950 27.93 17.21 34.97
CA VAL A 950 27.61 18.64 34.99
C VAL A 950 28.19 19.34 33.76
N TYR A 951 29.46 19.11 33.44
CA TYR A 951 30.11 19.75 32.30
C TYR A 951 29.43 19.38 30.98
N VAL A 952 29.23 18.08 30.74
CA VAL A 952 28.66 17.58 29.48
C VAL A 952 27.23 18.09 29.31
N PHE A 953 26.40 18.03 30.35
CA PHE A 953 25.01 18.48 30.27
C PHE A 953 24.92 19.99 30.00
N VAL A 954 25.64 20.81 30.76
CA VAL A 954 25.61 22.27 30.63
C VAL A 954 26.17 22.73 29.28
N MET A 955 27.32 22.20 28.86
CA MET A 955 27.91 22.57 27.57
C MET A 955 27.06 22.10 26.39
N SER A 956 26.46 20.91 26.47
CA SER A 956 25.55 20.41 25.45
C SER A 956 24.33 21.31 25.31
N LEU A 957 23.68 21.69 26.42
CA LEU A 957 22.57 22.64 26.39
C LEU A 957 22.98 23.99 25.80
N PHE A 958 24.12 24.53 26.22
CA PHE A 958 24.63 25.80 25.70
C PHE A 958 24.74 25.78 24.16
N PHE A 959 25.38 24.77 23.58
CA PHE A 959 25.49 24.69 22.12
C PHE A 959 24.16 24.42 21.41
N LEU A 960 23.27 23.62 22.01
CA LEU A 960 21.93 23.41 21.44
C LEU A 960 21.15 24.73 21.35
N TYR A 961 21.16 25.54 22.43
CA TYR A 961 20.55 26.87 22.41
C TYR A 961 21.21 27.77 21.37
N VAL A 962 22.55 27.80 21.29
CA VAL A 962 23.27 28.66 20.32
C VAL A 962 22.95 28.27 18.87
N ILE A 963 22.90 26.97 18.56
CA ILE A 963 22.60 26.48 17.21
C ILE A 963 21.15 26.82 16.84
N ASP A 964 20.24 26.69 17.79
CA ASP A 964 18.82 26.97 17.57
C ASP A 964 18.53 28.47 17.35
N LEU A 965 19.43 29.37 17.77
CA LEU A 965 19.35 30.80 17.46
C LEU A 965 19.71 31.12 16.00
N ILE A 966 20.35 30.20 15.27
CA ILE A 966 20.79 30.42 13.88
C ILE A 966 19.60 30.14 12.93
N PRO A 967 19.14 31.13 12.13
CA PRO A 967 18.05 30.92 11.19
C PRO A 967 18.33 29.77 10.22
N GLY A 968 17.37 28.85 10.09
CA GLY A 968 17.49 27.66 9.24
C GLY A 968 18.16 26.45 9.92
N PHE A 969 18.80 26.63 11.08
CA PHE A 969 19.45 25.58 11.86
C PHE A 969 18.69 25.18 13.14
N HIS A 970 17.41 25.52 13.22
CA HIS A 970 16.57 25.08 14.34
C HIS A 970 16.65 23.56 14.52
N VAL A 971 16.94 23.13 15.75
CA VAL A 971 17.22 21.73 16.09
C VAL A 971 15.96 20.87 15.92
N ARG A 972 14.81 21.50 16.12
CA ARG A 972 13.47 20.96 15.85
C ARG A 972 12.76 21.87 14.84
N ILE A 973 11.85 21.30 14.05
CA ILE A 973 10.93 22.09 13.23
C ILE A 973 10.06 22.91 14.19
N ASP A 974 10.06 24.23 14.03
CA ASP A 974 9.58 25.23 15.00
C ASP A 974 8.21 24.86 15.61
N ILE A 975 8.22 24.63 16.92
CA ILE A 975 7.03 24.37 17.75
C ILE A 975 6.03 25.52 17.64
N GLU A 976 6.51 26.76 17.49
CA GLU A 976 5.74 27.99 17.41
C GLU A 976 5.22 28.25 15.99
N PHE A 977 5.93 27.82 14.94
CA PHE A 977 5.40 27.72 13.58
C PHE A 977 4.27 26.69 13.53
N ASN A 978 4.46 25.52 14.14
CA ASN A 978 3.41 24.51 14.23
C ASN A 978 2.24 24.97 15.13
N MET A 979 2.50 25.70 16.23
CA MET A 979 1.44 26.32 17.04
C MET A 979 0.73 27.47 16.31
N ARG A 980 1.42 28.29 15.51
CA ARG A 980 0.81 29.32 14.67
C ARG A 980 0.01 28.70 13.53
N ALA A 981 0.51 27.63 12.91
CA ALA A 981 -0.23 26.83 11.93
C ALA A 981 -1.47 26.18 12.58
N ARG A 982 -1.34 25.58 13.78
CA ARG A 982 -2.44 25.06 14.60
C ARG A 982 -3.46 26.16 14.93
N ASN A 983 -3.01 27.33 15.35
CA ASN A 983 -3.89 28.44 15.75
C ASN A 983 -4.56 29.10 14.54
N ASN A 984 -3.88 29.20 13.40
CA ASN A 984 -4.47 29.70 12.16
C ASN A 984 -5.52 28.72 11.60
N LEU A 985 -5.30 27.41 11.73
CA LEU A 985 -6.26 26.37 11.38
C LEU A 985 -7.43 26.27 12.38
N ARG A 986 -7.17 26.44 13.69
CA ARG A 986 -8.22 26.54 14.72
C ARG A 986 -9.06 27.81 14.57
N ALA A 987 -8.45 28.92 14.19
CA ALA A 987 -9.15 30.18 13.91
C ALA A 987 -10.03 30.09 12.65
N SER A 988 -9.71 29.20 11.68
CA SER A 988 -10.58 28.94 10.53
C SER A 988 -11.72 27.95 10.83
N HIS A 989 -11.66 27.24 11.95
CA HIS A 989 -12.66 26.25 12.40
C HIS A 989 -13.23 26.63 13.76
N HIS A 990 -13.94 27.75 13.82
CA HIS A 990 -14.78 28.07 14.97
C HIS A 990 -16.24 27.81 14.62
N ASN A 991 -16.67 26.56 14.85
CA ASN A 991 -17.95 26.14 15.43
C ASN A 991 -18.03 24.59 15.44
N ASP A 992 -18.33 24.05 16.62
CA ASP A 992 -18.69 22.67 16.98
C ASP A 992 -17.58 21.66 17.41
N GLU A 993 -17.50 21.54 18.75
CA GLU A 993 -17.32 20.34 19.60
C GLU A 993 -15.94 19.69 19.88
N LEU A 994 -15.63 19.68 21.18
CA LEU A 994 -14.45 19.21 21.94
C LEU A 994 -13.96 17.76 21.72
N GLU A 995 -14.68 16.92 20.96
CA GLU A 995 -14.28 15.54 20.67
C GLU A 995 -13.49 15.39 19.35
N GLN A 996 -13.71 16.28 18.37
CA GLN A 996 -12.89 16.30 17.14
C GLN A 996 -11.47 16.81 17.41
N ASP A 997 -11.30 17.71 18.39
CA ASP A 997 -10.01 18.29 18.76
C ASP A 997 -8.97 17.25 19.18
N LYS A 998 -9.36 16.19 19.91
CA LYS A 998 -8.42 15.16 20.39
C LYS A 998 -7.92 14.24 19.27
N GLN A 999 -8.73 13.97 18.25
CA GLN A 999 -8.35 13.11 17.14
C GLN A 999 -7.54 13.89 16.09
N TYR A 1000 -7.80 15.19 15.95
CA TYR A 1000 -7.06 16.10 15.07
C TYR A 1000 -5.70 16.53 15.64
N ASP A 1001 -5.59 16.78 16.95
CA ASP A 1001 -4.28 17.03 17.60
C ASP A 1001 -3.34 15.83 17.42
N MET A 1002 -3.88 14.61 17.48
CA MET A 1002 -3.11 13.38 17.30
C MET A 1002 -2.63 13.17 15.86
N SER A 1003 -3.42 13.54 14.84
CA SER A 1003 -3.00 13.43 13.43
C SER A 1003 -1.93 14.47 13.06
N LEU A 1004 -2.02 15.68 13.61
CA LEU A 1004 -0.99 16.72 13.43
C LEU A 1004 0.32 16.33 14.15
N GLU A 1005 0.23 15.79 15.36
CA GLU A 1005 1.38 15.33 16.13
C GLU A 1005 2.04 14.09 15.48
N MET A 1006 1.27 13.24 14.79
CA MET A 1006 1.81 12.19 13.92
C MET A 1006 2.53 12.73 12.67
N ALA A 1007 2.17 13.92 12.16
CA ALA A 1007 2.90 14.56 11.08
C ALA A 1007 4.21 15.20 11.57
N GLU A 1008 4.25 15.66 12.82
CA GLU A 1008 5.46 16.19 13.48
C GLU A 1008 6.51 15.10 13.79
N LEU A 1009 6.07 13.86 14.04
CA LEU A 1009 6.94 12.68 14.21
C LEU A 1009 7.55 12.17 12.89
N ARG A 1010 7.28 12.82 11.75
CA ARG A 1010 7.91 12.50 10.45
C ARG A 1010 9.23 13.27 10.23
N GLY A 1011 9.76 13.87 11.30
CA GLY A 1011 10.77 14.92 11.27
C GLY A 1011 12.20 14.43 11.11
N SER A 1012 12.59 14.12 9.86
CA SER A 1012 13.95 14.20 9.29
C SER A 1012 13.95 13.60 7.87
N ASP A 1013 13.30 12.46 7.74
CA ASP A 1013 13.38 11.58 6.57
C ASP A 1013 12.66 12.17 5.36
N TRP A 1014 11.54 12.87 5.62
CA TRP A 1014 10.75 13.55 4.61
C TRP A 1014 11.45 14.79 4.05
N TYR A 1015 12.23 15.50 4.86
CA TYR A 1015 12.75 16.83 4.53
C TYR A 1015 14.21 16.85 4.07
N GLU A 1016 15.07 15.93 4.57
CA GLU A 1016 16.54 16.06 4.40
C GLU A 1016 17.17 14.94 3.56
N PHE A 1017 16.53 13.77 3.40
CA PHE A 1017 17.02 12.65 2.58
C PHE A 1017 16.27 12.48 1.25
N ASN A 1018 15.68 13.55 0.69
CA ASN A 1018 14.98 13.55 -0.61
C ASN A 1018 13.91 12.45 -0.78
N GLY A 1019 13.34 11.92 0.31
CA GLY A 1019 12.41 10.79 0.23
C GLY A 1019 13.06 9.49 -0.27
N GLU A 1020 14.39 9.38 -0.22
CA GLU A 1020 15.12 8.10 -0.32
C GLU A 1020 14.81 7.27 0.93
N TYR A 1021 13.61 6.67 0.95
CA TYR A 1021 13.35 5.57 1.84
C TYR A 1021 14.20 4.41 1.36
N SER A 1022 14.88 3.68 2.27
CA SER A 1022 15.24 2.30 1.96
C SER A 1022 13.93 1.55 1.73
N MET A 1023 13.49 1.54 0.48
CA MET A 1023 12.67 0.47 -0.06
C MET A 1023 13.43 -0.80 0.26
N ASP A 1024 12.89 -1.60 1.18
CA ASP A 1024 12.98 -3.06 1.20
C ASP A 1024 12.60 -3.54 2.61
N PHE A 1025 11.32 -3.87 2.78
CA PHE A 1025 10.85 -5.19 3.25
C PHE A 1025 9.35 -5.26 3.55
N MET A 1026 8.60 -4.16 3.58
CA MET A 1026 7.15 -4.20 3.88
C MET A 1026 6.33 -3.14 3.13
N GLU A 1027 6.35 -3.16 1.80
CA GLU A 1027 5.47 -2.27 1.02
C GLU A 1027 4.47 -3.06 0.18
N PHE A 1028 3.79 -4.03 0.80
CA PHE A 1028 2.80 -4.85 0.10
C PHE A 1028 1.40 -4.21 0.01
N ILE A 1029 1.06 -3.21 0.83
CA ILE A 1029 -0.30 -2.61 0.87
C ILE A 1029 -0.22 -1.09 0.97
N THR A 1030 -1.03 -0.39 0.16
CA THR A 1030 -1.23 1.06 0.30
C THR A 1030 -2.64 1.33 0.82
N VAL A 1031 -2.77 1.64 2.10
CA VAL A 1031 -4.00 2.27 2.62
C VAL A 1031 -3.89 3.74 2.30
N ILE A 1032 -4.89 4.31 1.62
CA ILE A 1032 -4.85 5.71 1.24
C ILE A 1032 -5.87 6.49 2.08
N ASN A 1033 -5.42 7.58 2.73
CA ASN A 1033 -6.30 8.43 3.53
C ASN A 1033 -6.87 9.57 2.67
N PRO A 1034 -8.17 9.87 2.77
CA PRO A 1034 -8.78 10.86 1.91
C PRO A 1034 -8.28 12.31 2.02
N GLU A 1035 -7.53 12.62 3.08
CA GLU A 1035 -6.86 13.91 3.28
C GLU A 1035 -5.64 14.07 2.37
N ASP A 1036 -5.04 12.96 1.90
CA ASP A 1036 -3.85 13.00 1.03
C ASP A 1036 -4.19 13.37 -0.43
N TYR A 1037 -5.48 13.60 -0.75
CA TYR A 1037 -6.01 13.88 -2.11
C TYR A 1037 -7.38 14.60 -2.10
N SER A 1038 -7.68 15.39 -1.06
CA SER A 1038 -8.92 16.16 -1.02
C SER A 1038 -8.89 17.33 -2.03
N ASP A 1039 -9.88 17.41 -2.92
CA ASP A 1039 -10.05 18.47 -3.93
C ASP A 1039 -10.48 19.83 -3.32
N THR A 1040 -10.13 20.14 -2.06
CA THR A 1040 -10.50 21.41 -1.40
C THR A 1040 -9.78 22.64 -1.95
N ALA A 1041 -8.91 22.48 -2.96
CA ALA A 1041 -8.42 23.57 -3.80
C ALA A 1041 -9.48 24.00 -4.84
N THR A 1042 -10.68 24.39 -4.39
CA THR A 1042 -11.62 25.15 -5.21
C THR A 1042 -11.15 26.60 -5.36
N GLU A 1043 -10.80 26.96 -6.60
CA GLU A 1043 -11.14 28.23 -7.23
C GLU A 1043 -10.81 29.53 -6.45
N THR A 1044 -9.52 29.84 -6.30
CA THR A 1044 -9.04 31.23 -6.32
C THR A 1044 -7.87 31.36 -7.30
N LEU A 1045 -8.12 31.09 -8.58
CA LEU A 1045 -7.29 31.63 -9.65
C LEU A 1045 -7.66 33.11 -9.79
N SER A 1046 -6.96 33.96 -9.04
CA SER A 1046 -6.92 35.39 -9.31
C SER A 1046 -6.40 35.57 -10.73
N ARG A 1047 -7.26 36.16 -11.57
CA ARG A 1047 -6.92 36.81 -12.82
C ARG A 1047 -5.65 37.64 -12.64
N ASN A 1048 -4.60 37.26 -13.37
CA ASN A 1048 -3.46 38.06 -13.84
C ASN A 1048 -2.15 37.29 -13.64
N GLU A 1049 -1.92 36.29 -14.46
CA GLU A 1049 -0.57 35.96 -14.89
C GLU A 1049 -0.64 35.33 -16.27
N SER A 1050 0.02 36.00 -17.21
CA SER A 1050 0.10 35.64 -18.62
C SER A 1050 0.75 34.28 -18.81
N LEU A 1051 0.05 33.36 -19.48
CA LEU A 1051 0.59 32.11 -20.01
C LEU A 1051 1.90 32.35 -20.79
N PRO A 1052 3.02 31.67 -20.46
CA PRO A 1052 4.08 31.42 -21.41
C PRO A 1052 3.62 30.33 -22.38
N ARG A 1053 3.84 30.60 -23.67
CA ARG A 1053 3.48 29.74 -24.80
C ARG A 1053 4.31 28.45 -24.81
N THR A 1054 3.68 27.37 -25.29
CA THR A 1054 4.26 26.26 -26.06
C THR A 1054 5.63 25.73 -25.63
N ILE A 1055 5.64 24.59 -24.93
CA ILE A 1055 6.80 23.68 -24.90
C ILE A 1055 6.51 22.59 -25.94
N GLU A 1056 7.31 22.58 -27.00
CA GLU A 1056 7.28 21.60 -28.08
C GLU A 1056 7.81 20.24 -27.61
N PHE A 1057 7.25 19.19 -28.23
CA PHE A 1057 7.60 17.78 -28.06
C PHE A 1057 8.89 17.44 -28.83
N GLU A 1058 10.06 17.77 -28.30
CA GLU A 1058 11.34 17.21 -28.79
C GLU A 1058 12.33 17.14 -27.62
N ASP A 1059 12.29 16.06 -26.81
CA ASP A 1059 13.44 15.63 -25.97
C ASP A 1059 13.20 14.25 -25.30
N PHE A 1060 12.58 13.31 -26.03
CA PHE A 1060 12.54 11.89 -25.62
C PHE A 1060 12.93 10.99 -26.79
N GLN A 1061 14.15 11.14 -27.31
CA GLN A 1061 14.84 10.07 -28.04
C GLN A 1061 16.35 10.13 -27.80
N VAL A 1062 16.97 8.94 -27.84
CA VAL A 1062 18.40 8.64 -27.65
C VAL A 1062 18.73 8.57 -26.13
N ILE A 1063 18.98 7.40 -25.51
CA ILE A 1063 20.07 6.47 -25.78
C ILE A 1063 19.67 5.05 -25.31
N ARG A 1064 19.52 4.12 -26.26
CA ARG A 1064 19.75 2.68 -26.03
C ARG A 1064 20.56 2.16 -27.22
N LYS A 1065 21.84 1.88 -26.98
CA LYS A 1065 22.72 0.86 -27.59
C LYS A 1065 24.14 1.38 -27.80
N ARG A 1066 25.10 0.76 -27.11
CA ARG A 1066 26.14 -0.07 -27.73
C ARG A 1066 26.93 -0.78 -26.63
N GLY A 1067 26.72 -2.09 -26.53
CA GLY A 1067 27.84 -2.97 -26.20
C GLY A 1067 28.75 -3.03 -27.43
N ALA A 1068 30.06 -2.99 -27.19
CA ALA A 1068 31.06 -3.43 -28.14
C ALA A 1068 31.87 -4.57 -27.49
N PRO A 1069 32.22 -5.63 -28.24
CA PRO A 1069 32.92 -6.80 -27.74
C PRO A 1069 34.45 -6.66 -27.80
N VAL A 1070 35.13 -7.40 -26.91
CA VAL A 1070 36.44 -8.05 -27.03
C VAL A 1070 37.64 -7.20 -27.52
N GLN A 1071 38.48 -6.81 -26.56
CA GLN A 1071 39.85 -7.35 -26.42
C GLN A 1071 40.14 -7.59 -24.94
#